data_AF-A0A944J4G7-F1
#
_entry.id   AF-A0A944J4G7-F1
#
_cell.length_a   1.000
_cell.length_b   1.000
_cell.length_c   1.000
_cell.angle_alpha   90.00
_cell.angle_beta   90.00
_cell.angle_gamma   90.00
#
_symmetry.space_group_name_H-M   'P 1'
#
loop_
_entity.id
_entity.type
_entity.pdbx_description
1 polymer ?
#
loop_
_entity_poly.entity_id
_entity_poly.type
_entity_poly.pdbx_seq_one_letter_code
_entity_poly.pdbx_strand_id
1 'polypeptide(L)'
;MRTPVRTLPIRLPPLPGEALDSWLEAMARRMDTALGDVLLHFGFPVRHRAGNQFRGIPADWTIVLDEQQTNAVAHATGTSPETIAALTLAHYDGRALHLSAGGRAVSRHVLWGRGGGSRFCPECLHATGGRWQLSWRLGFSFACTRHRRLLADCCPHCGRVPRQRPRSGRSVPRPELCGNPPTRPTRPFSAGCGTDLTRASTLLLPPGHPVLTAQDRVMEIIDGATAAFGPYRTSPQPASAVLADIRALGIRVLSDLPAAVLREQIPADIAEAHLSTDAVSPHTGQAMERPGFMAPPRAADTAVAVTMALGILEQSGIQPAGEALRGLLEAVREELTQISATSIDNWGRGISPVLQSVHLAALTPSLRPSEYVRYRITTETPRRPTRTTRDIEQRARKIPTMFWPPWTIRLAPPEGIHARALAPVLAALLLIPDSRTSLDQAAGLIGDAIDGTEVSRLLQELDDLPQWPDIATALDRLADYLDAYSTPIDYGRRRLLDYTGLLPHDRWLEICHRTGTPPGTGRRERIARSQLFQRLSGLPAESFPDDLGGLDSAEFRATSLRFTALQTPELALALQEEALEFLASHDIHDEPLTWQPPTVLLTGLSLPGPDPAHIDLPRLHQLVRERQHPVQHAAQVLGATVEAIRLVLDEHPAPAPPLTENAARSTGRIRQQARQAIPEERFIQLYLDEHRSLQQIAIVTGFSRSVLTGLAKDYGIPLREGPQDYRRRGTVERDWLIEQYLHRRRTLPDLAREAGMSTANMARWAHAHKIPLRPRGGGSHDTALRVTEKRAETPALLRKALTSPYAWQRIERFLAASGYPTICEAARALGINQPTLVIQINRLEKDLGQLLIERAERGRAMKLTVFGKRVAAAARNIQGQASGRALQSEAEEGDDGAEQEGIPPHNR
;
A
#
# COMPACT_ATOMS: atom_id res chain seq x y z
N MET A 1 -57.57 -20.28 -57.17
CA MET A 1 -56.31 -21.01 -57.45
C MET A 1 -55.32 -20.04 -58.07
N ARG A 2 -54.16 -19.81 -57.44
CA ARG A 2 -53.09 -18.97 -58.03
C ARG A 2 -52.43 -19.78 -59.16
N THR A 3 -52.26 -19.17 -60.33
CA THR A 3 -51.59 -19.77 -61.49
C THR A 3 -50.16 -20.17 -61.09
N PRO A 4 -49.66 -21.38 -61.45
CA PRO A 4 -48.28 -21.77 -61.15
C PRO A 4 -47.31 -20.81 -61.81
N VAL A 5 -46.33 -20.32 -61.05
CA VAL A 5 -45.31 -19.38 -61.50
C VAL A 5 -44.40 -20.09 -62.52
N ARG A 6 -44.31 -19.55 -63.74
CA ARG A 6 -43.47 -20.11 -64.81
C ARG A 6 -42.13 -19.37 -64.90
N THR A 7 -41.11 -20.01 -65.47
CA THR A 7 -39.84 -19.34 -65.78
C THR A 7 -39.99 -18.30 -66.88
N LEU A 8 -39.32 -17.16 -66.75
CA LEU A 8 -39.28 -16.12 -67.78
C LEU A 8 -38.38 -16.53 -68.95
N PRO A 9 -38.78 -16.21 -70.21
CA PRO A 9 -37.98 -16.51 -71.40
C PRO A 9 -36.74 -15.62 -71.51
N ILE A 10 -36.78 -14.41 -70.93
CA ILE A 10 -35.66 -13.48 -70.87
C ILE A 10 -35.27 -13.32 -69.40
N ARG A 11 -34.02 -13.62 -69.08
CA ARG A 11 -33.44 -13.48 -67.75
C ARG A 11 -32.39 -12.38 -67.75
N LEU A 12 -32.43 -11.53 -66.74
CA LEU A 12 -31.48 -10.45 -66.53
C LEU A 12 -30.89 -10.61 -65.13
N PRO A 13 -29.56 -10.78 -64.96
CA PRO A 13 -28.99 -10.86 -63.63
C PRO A 13 -29.08 -9.50 -62.90
N PRO A 14 -29.31 -9.50 -61.57
CA PRO A 14 -29.19 -8.30 -60.76
C PRO A 14 -27.74 -7.80 -60.76
N LEU A 15 -27.56 -6.48 -60.68
CA LEU A 15 -26.22 -5.92 -60.44
C LEU A 15 -25.84 -6.05 -58.95
N PRO A 16 -24.54 -6.08 -58.62
CA PRO A 16 -24.10 -6.02 -57.23
C PRO A 16 -24.70 -4.81 -56.51
N GLY A 17 -25.31 -5.03 -55.34
CA GLY A 17 -25.92 -4.00 -54.51
C GLY A 17 -27.22 -3.40 -55.08
N GLU A 18 -27.81 -3.95 -56.14
CA GLU A 18 -29.02 -3.39 -56.75
C GLU A 18 -30.27 -3.55 -55.88
N ALA A 19 -31.16 -2.55 -55.90
CA ALA A 19 -32.46 -2.64 -55.24
C ALA A 19 -33.46 -3.50 -56.04
N LEU A 20 -34.32 -4.26 -55.35
CA LEU A 20 -35.31 -5.15 -55.97
C LEU A 20 -36.19 -4.44 -57.00
N ASP A 21 -36.67 -3.23 -56.67
CA ASP A 21 -37.54 -2.47 -57.57
C ASP A 21 -36.81 -1.94 -58.81
N SER A 22 -35.51 -1.63 -58.68
CA SER A 22 -34.67 -1.32 -59.83
C SER A 22 -34.53 -2.51 -60.77
N TRP A 23 -34.22 -3.67 -60.20
CA TRP A 23 -33.97 -4.87 -60.99
C TRP A 23 -35.23 -5.34 -61.73
N LEU A 24 -36.40 -5.30 -61.07
CA LEU A 24 -37.66 -5.63 -61.71
C LEU A 24 -38.06 -4.60 -62.77
N GLU A 25 -37.78 -3.32 -62.56
CA GLU A 25 -37.97 -2.31 -63.60
C GLU A 25 -37.05 -2.56 -64.81
N ALA A 26 -35.79 -2.93 -64.59
CA ALA A 26 -34.87 -3.28 -65.66
C ALA A 26 -35.32 -4.52 -66.44
N MET A 27 -35.85 -5.53 -65.75
CA MET A 27 -36.43 -6.73 -66.35
C MET A 27 -37.65 -6.38 -67.23
N ALA A 28 -38.58 -5.59 -66.70
CA ALA A 28 -39.77 -5.14 -67.42
C ALA A 28 -39.40 -4.33 -68.69
N ARG A 29 -38.43 -3.41 -68.57
CA ARG A 29 -37.87 -2.67 -69.72
C ARG A 29 -37.25 -3.61 -70.75
N ARG A 30 -36.50 -4.62 -70.33
CA ARG A 30 -35.83 -5.57 -71.22
C ARG A 30 -36.82 -6.45 -71.98
N MET A 31 -37.95 -6.79 -71.37
CA MET A 31 -39.04 -7.56 -71.98
C MET A 31 -40.06 -6.68 -72.73
N ASP A 32 -39.87 -5.35 -72.72
CA ASP A 32 -40.82 -4.36 -73.26
C ASP A 32 -42.26 -4.54 -72.75
N THR A 33 -42.41 -4.81 -71.45
CA THR A 33 -43.71 -5.05 -70.80
C THR A 33 -43.95 -4.10 -69.64
N ALA A 34 -45.21 -3.93 -69.23
CA ALA A 34 -45.54 -3.10 -68.09
C ALA A 34 -45.06 -3.76 -66.78
N LEU A 35 -44.59 -2.95 -65.83
CA LEU A 35 -44.09 -3.44 -64.53
C LEU A 35 -45.13 -4.26 -63.76
N GLY A 36 -46.42 -3.91 -63.88
CA GLY A 36 -47.52 -4.62 -63.23
C GLY A 36 -47.66 -6.06 -63.71
N ASP A 37 -47.40 -6.33 -65.00
CA ASP A 37 -47.49 -7.68 -65.56
C ASP A 37 -46.37 -8.57 -65.02
N VAL A 38 -45.16 -8.00 -64.88
CA VAL A 38 -44.01 -8.68 -64.24
C VAL A 38 -44.32 -9.00 -62.78
N LEU A 39 -44.89 -8.06 -62.04
CA LEU A 39 -45.23 -8.24 -60.63
C LEU A 39 -46.37 -9.26 -60.44
N LEU A 40 -47.41 -9.23 -61.28
CA LEU A 40 -48.48 -10.22 -61.29
C LEU A 40 -47.94 -11.64 -61.51
N HIS A 41 -46.99 -11.79 -62.43
CA HIS A 41 -46.37 -13.08 -62.74
C HIS A 41 -45.66 -13.69 -61.52
N PHE A 42 -45.03 -12.87 -60.68
CA PHE A 42 -44.39 -13.34 -59.44
C PHE A 42 -45.36 -13.49 -58.26
N GLY A 43 -46.66 -13.25 -58.46
CA GLY A 43 -47.68 -13.41 -57.42
C GLY A 43 -47.82 -12.22 -56.47
N PHE A 44 -47.26 -11.05 -56.82
CA PHE A 44 -47.53 -9.82 -56.07
C PHE A 44 -48.99 -9.39 -56.31
N PRO A 45 -49.73 -8.96 -55.27
CA PRO A 45 -51.08 -8.44 -55.47
C PRO A 45 -50.98 -7.15 -56.29
N VAL A 46 -51.60 -7.09 -57.47
CA VAL A 46 -51.70 -5.88 -58.30
C VAL A 46 -53.18 -5.52 -58.45
N ARG A 47 -53.61 -4.39 -57.89
CA ARG A 47 -55.01 -3.94 -57.97
C ARG A 47 -55.28 -3.22 -59.30
N HIS A 48 -56.16 -3.77 -60.15
CA HIS A 48 -56.52 -3.17 -61.45
C HIS A 48 -57.66 -2.13 -61.41
N ARG A 49 -58.36 -1.91 -60.28
CA ARG A 49 -59.56 -1.05 -60.24
C ARG A 49 -59.26 0.45 -60.40
N ALA A 50 -60.14 1.13 -61.15
CA ALA A 50 -60.13 2.58 -61.37
C ALA A 50 -60.38 3.33 -60.04
N GLY A 51 -59.41 4.13 -59.60
CA GLY A 51 -59.60 5.01 -58.43
C GLY A 51 -58.33 5.31 -57.64
N ASN A 52 -57.28 4.48 -57.71
CA ASN A 52 -55.98 4.86 -57.13
C ASN A 52 -54.83 4.14 -57.83
N GLN A 53 -54.31 4.77 -58.88
CA GLN A 53 -53.32 4.25 -59.83
C GLN A 53 -51.95 3.90 -59.20
N PHE A 54 -51.74 4.26 -57.93
CA PHE A 54 -50.52 4.05 -57.14
C PHE A 54 -50.68 3.03 -55.99
N ARG A 55 -51.87 2.46 -55.77
CA ARG A 55 -52.16 1.51 -54.66
C ARG A 55 -52.20 0.04 -55.11
N GLY A 56 -51.61 -0.24 -56.27
CA GLY A 56 -51.57 -1.59 -56.83
C GLY A 56 -50.61 -2.51 -56.09
N ILE A 57 -49.42 -2.00 -55.77
CA ILE A 57 -48.27 -2.74 -55.23
C ILE A 57 -48.10 -2.36 -53.75
N PRO A 58 -47.99 -3.32 -52.81
CA PRO A 58 -47.71 -3.03 -51.40
C PRO A 58 -46.44 -2.18 -51.26
N ALA A 59 -46.32 -1.33 -50.23
CA ALA A 59 -45.13 -0.48 -50.06
C ALA A 59 -43.94 -1.20 -49.40
N ASP A 60 -44.20 -2.35 -48.78
CA ASP A 60 -43.28 -3.18 -48.00
C ASP A 60 -42.50 -4.20 -48.83
N TRP A 61 -42.87 -4.44 -50.10
CA TRP A 61 -42.18 -5.42 -50.96
C TRP A 61 -40.70 -5.10 -51.25
N THR A 62 -40.28 -3.84 -51.17
CA THR A 62 -38.86 -3.46 -51.26
C THR A 62 -38.15 -3.56 -49.90
N ILE A 63 -38.92 -3.71 -48.82
CA ILE A 63 -38.42 -3.83 -47.45
C ILE A 63 -38.10 -5.29 -47.17
N VAL A 64 -39.08 -6.17 -47.34
CA VAL A 64 -38.94 -7.62 -47.12
C VAL A 64 -39.88 -8.36 -48.06
N LEU A 65 -39.46 -9.54 -48.51
CA LEU A 65 -40.33 -10.49 -49.20
C LEU A 65 -40.62 -11.66 -48.28
N ASP A 66 -41.84 -12.20 -48.31
CA ASP A 66 -42.10 -13.47 -47.63
C ASP A 66 -41.42 -14.63 -48.38
N GLU A 67 -41.32 -15.79 -47.72
CA GLU A 67 -40.64 -16.96 -48.27
C GLU A 67 -41.29 -17.42 -49.59
N GLN A 68 -42.61 -17.35 -49.68
CA GLN A 68 -43.35 -17.73 -50.89
C GLN A 68 -43.01 -16.80 -52.06
N GLN A 69 -43.00 -15.48 -51.84
CA GLN A 69 -42.64 -14.47 -52.83
C GLN A 69 -41.18 -14.59 -53.25
N THR A 70 -40.28 -14.78 -52.28
CA THR A 70 -38.85 -14.97 -52.55
C THR A 70 -38.64 -16.18 -53.46
N ASN A 71 -39.22 -17.33 -53.12
CA ASN A 71 -39.12 -18.55 -53.92
C ASN A 71 -39.79 -18.42 -55.30
N ALA A 72 -40.92 -17.70 -55.40
CA ALA A 72 -41.58 -17.43 -56.67
C ALA A 72 -40.70 -16.60 -57.61
N VAL A 73 -40.10 -15.52 -57.11
CA VAL A 73 -39.19 -14.67 -57.89
C VAL A 73 -37.91 -15.43 -58.26
N ALA A 74 -37.33 -16.18 -57.33
CA ALA A 74 -36.14 -16.99 -57.55
C ALA A 74 -36.38 -18.03 -58.68
N HIS A 75 -37.47 -18.80 -58.57
CA HIS A 75 -37.85 -19.80 -59.55
C HIS A 75 -38.10 -19.19 -60.94
N ALA A 76 -38.88 -18.12 -61.00
CA ALA A 76 -39.26 -17.49 -62.27
C ALA A 76 -38.06 -16.88 -63.01
N THR A 77 -37.08 -16.36 -62.29
CA THR A 77 -35.91 -15.67 -62.85
C THR A 77 -34.68 -16.56 -62.98
N GLY A 78 -34.68 -17.74 -62.37
CA GLY A 78 -33.50 -18.60 -62.29
C GLY A 78 -32.40 -18.04 -61.38
N THR A 79 -32.77 -17.22 -60.41
CA THR A 79 -31.88 -16.59 -59.43
C THR A 79 -31.99 -17.33 -58.10
N SER A 80 -30.97 -17.33 -57.25
CA SER A 80 -31.07 -17.95 -55.93
C SER A 80 -31.94 -17.12 -54.96
N PRO A 81 -32.69 -17.74 -54.03
CA PRO A 81 -33.45 -17.04 -53.00
C PRO A 81 -32.61 -16.05 -52.18
N GLU A 82 -31.36 -16.40 -51.90
CA GLU A 82 -30.42 -15.56 -51.15
C GLU A 82 -30.09 -14.27 -51.90
N THR A 83 -29.89 -14.37 -53.22
CA THR A 83 -29.65 -13.19 -54.06
C THR A 83 -30.88 -12.30 -54.09
N ILE A 84 -32.10 -12.87 -54.16
CA ILE A 84 -33.34 -12.09 -54.11
C ILE A 84 -33.52 -11.37 -52.77
N ALA A 85 -33.23 -12.05 -51.66
CA ALA A 85 -33.25 -11.45 -50.33
C ALA A 85 -32.26 -10.28 -50.22
N ALA A 86 -31.06 -10.41 -50.82
CA ALA A 86 -30.04 -9.36 -50.85
C ALA A 86 -30.45 -8.09 -51.64
N LEU A 87 -31.49 -8.16 -52.48
CA LEU A 87 -32.05 -6.98 -53.19
C LEU A 87 -33.03 -6.17 -52.32
N THR A 88 -33.34 -6.61 -51.10
CA THR A 88 -34.34 -5.99 -50.20
C THR A 88 -33.68 -5.35 -48.98
N LEU A 89 -34.35 -4.39 -48.33
CA LEU A 89 -33.80 -3.74 -47.13
C LEU A 89 -33.61 -4.70 -45.94
N ALA A 90 -34.28 -5.86 -45.94
CA ALA A 90 -34.05 -6.93 -44.97
C ALA A 90 -32.59 -7.41 -44.98
N HIS A 91 -31.86 -7.24 -46.08
CA HIS A 91 -30.42 -7.47 -46.13
C HIS A 91 -29.65 -6.68 -45.05
N TYR A 92 -30.11 -5.47 -44.71
CA TYR A 92 -29.48 -4.57 -43.75
C TYR A 92 -30.09 -4.61 -42.34
N ASP A 93 -31.07 -5.49 -42.10
CA ASP A 93 -31.72 -5.60 -40.79
C ASP A 93 -30.72 -6.03 -39.70
N GLY A 94 -30.75 -5.35 -38.56
CA GLY A 94 -29.81 -5.55 -37.46
C GLY A 94 -28.40 -5.01 -37.68
N ARG A 95 -28.06 -4.53 -38.89
CA ARG A 95 -26.75 -3.95 -39.23
C ARG A 95 -26.80 -2.45 -39.47
N ALA A 96 -27.59 -2.00 -40.44
CA ALA A 96 -27.68 -0.58 -40.83
C ALA A 96 -29.09 0.02 -40.66
N LEU A 97 -30.08 -0.81 -40.39
CA LEU A 97 -31.44 -0.43 -40.04
C LEU A 97 -32.07 -1.52 -39.16
N HIS A 98 -33.23 -1.22 -38.58
CA HIS A 98 -34.04 -2.22 -37.88
C HIS A 98 -35.45 -2.28 -38.47
N LEU A 99 -35.94 -3.49 -38.69
CA LEU A 99 -37.33 -3.74 -39.04
C LEU A 99 -38.23 -3.71 -37.78
N SER A 100 -39.50 -3.38 -37.96
CA SER A 100 -40.50 -3.35 -36.88
C SER A 100 -40.86 -4.77 -36.42
N ALA A 101 -41.58 -4.90 -35.29
CA ALA A 101 -41.98 -6.18 -34.69
C ALA A 101 -42.90 -7.08 -35.56
N GLY A 102 -43.14 -6.74 -36.83
CA GLY A 102 -43.78 -7.59 -37.83
C GLY A 102 -43.01 -7.68 -39.16
N GLY A 103 -41.74 -7.25 -39.20
CA GLY A 103 -40.81 -7.34 -40.33
C GLY A 103 -41.11 -6.46 -41.54
N ARG A 104 -42.32 -5.89 -41.64
CA ARG A 104 -42.80 -5.23 -42.88
C ARG A 104 -42.61 -3.71 -42.94
N ALA A 105 -41.95 -3.11 -41.95
CA ALA A 105 -41.65 -1.69 -41.97
C ALA A 105 -40.28 -1.41 -41.33
N VAL A 106 -39.57 -0.38 -41.83
CA VAL A 106 -38.33 0.10 -41.22
C VAL A 106 -38.66 1.01 -40.04
N SER A 107 -38.04 0.74 -38.89
CA SER A 107 -38.11 1.57 -37.69
C SER A 107 -37.34 2.87 -37.91
N ARG A 108 -38.06 3.95 -38.20
CA ARG A 108 -37.47 5.22 -38.63
C ARG A 108 -36.68 5.96 -37.54
N HIS A 109 -36.95 5.68 -36.28
CA HIS A 109 -36.32 6.30 -35.11
C HIS A 109 -35.05 5.56 -34.66
N VAL A 110 -34.68 4.47 -35.34
CA VAL A 110 -33.52 3.63 -35.04
C VAL A 110 -32.56 3.67 -36.23
N LEU A 111 -31.26 3.87 -35.98
CA LEU A 111 -30.18 3.90 -37.00
C LEU A 111 -30.49 4.74 -38.26
N TRP A 112 -31.18 5.88 -38.11
CA TRP A 112 -31.62 6.69 -39.26
C TRP A 112 -32.31 5.87 -40.37
N GLY A 113 -33.12 4.88 -39.96
CA GLY A 113 -33.86 4.04 -40.89
C GLY A 113 -34.81 4.87 -41.77
N ARG A 114 -34.80 4.60 -43.09
CA ARG A 114 -35.78 5.18 -44.02
C ARG A 114 -36.79 4.12 -44.42
N GLY A 115 -38.07 4.42 -44.18
CA GLY A 115 -39.17 3.52 -44.58
C GLY A 115 -39.60 3.63 -46.04
N GLY A 116 -38.87 4.40 -46.87
CA GLY A 116 -39.20 4.60 -48.28
C GLY A 116 -38.40 5.76 -48.89
N GLY A 117 -38.39 5.81 -50.22
CA GLY A 117 -37.55 6.75 -50.96
C GLY A 117 -36.15 6.19 -51.23
N SER A 118 -35.45 6.82 -52.17
CA SER A 118 -34.04 6.55 -52.44
C SER A 118 -33.37 7.85 -52.87
N ARG A 119 -32.18 8.09 -52.33
CA ARG A 119 -31.22 9.03 -52.93
C ARG A 119 -30.68 8.43 -54.23
N PHE A 120 -29.95 9.22 -55.02
CA PHE A 120 -29.30 8.70 -56.23
C PHE A 120 -28.06 9.47 -56.64
N CYS A 121 -27.16 8.79 -57.35
CA CYS A 121 -26.08 9.42 -58.08
C CYS A 121 -26.50 9.57 -59.57
N PRO A 122 -26.56 10.80 -60.11
CA PRO A 122 -26.96 11.03 -61.51
C PRO A 122 -26.06 10.30 -62.52
N GLU A 123 -24.75 10.28 -62.27
CA GLU A 123 -23.76 9.60 -63.11
C GLU A 123 -23.86 8.07 -63.03
N CYS A 124 -24.07 7.49 -61.84
CA CYS A 124 -24.32 6.04 -61.72
C CYS A 124 -25.59 5.64 -62.48
N LEU A 125 -26.66 6.43 -62.37
CA LEU A 125 -27.89 6.16 -63.12
C LEU A 125 -27.65 6.23 -64.62
N HIS A 126 -26.87 7.20 -65.10
CA HIS A 126 -26.50 7.29 -66.51
C HIS A 126 -25.71 6.06 -66.96
N ALA A 127 -24.62 5.74 -66.26
CA ALA A 127 -23.67 4.69 -66.63
C ALA A 127 -24.28 3.29 -66.62
N THR A 128 -25.31 3.04 -65.79
CA THR A 128 -25.92 1.73 -65.63
C THR A 128 -27.23 1.56 -66.41
N GLY A 129 -27.71 2.59 -67.11
CA GLY A 129 -29.02 2.55 -67.77
C GLY A 129 -30.19 2.62 -66.79
N GLY A 130 -29.99 3.32 -65.66
CA GLY A 130 -31.00 3.58 -64.64
C GLY A 130 -31.08 2.51 -63.55
N ARG A 131 -30.00 1.80 -63.24
CA ARG A 131 -29.98 0.79 -62.17
C ARG A 131 -29.69 1.45 -60.82
N TRP A 132 -30.60 1.32 -59.86
CA TRP A 132 -30.52 1.95 -58.55
C TRP A 132 -29.93 1.02 -57.51
N GLN A 133 -29.08 1.57 -56.66
CA GLN A 133 -28.44 0.83 -55.57
C GLN A 133 -29.36 0.76 -54.35
N LEU A 134 -29.38 -0.39 -53.69
CA LEU A 134 -30.10 -0.63 -52.44
C LEU A 134 -29.56 0.25 -51.32
N SER A 135 -28.23 0.42 -51.24
CA SER A 135 -27.57 1.25 -50.23
C SER A 135 -28.06 2.71 -50.25
N TRP A 136 -28.45 3.26 -51.40
CA TRP A 136 -28.98 4.63 -51.51
C TRP A 136 -30.31 4.86 -50.76
N ARG A 137 -30.95 3.79 -50.28
CA ARG A 137 -32.13 3.85 -49.42
C ARG A 137 -31.77 3.99 -47.94
N LEU A 138 -30.51 3.79 -47.54
CA LEU A 138 -30.06 3.92 -46.17
C LEU A 138 -29.96 5.40 -45.75
N GLY A 139 -30.24 5.68 -44.47
CA GLY A 139 -30.06 7.02 -43.90
C GLY A 139 -28.64 7.54 -44.02
N PHE A 140 -27.68 6.62 -43.88
CA PHE A 140 -26.24 6.86 -43.87
C PHE A 140 -25.56 6.90 -45.25
N SER A 141 -26.31 6.74 -46.35
CA SER A 141 -25.77 6.94 -47.70
C SER A 141 -26.02 8.36 -48.17
N PHE A 142 -24.99 9.20 -48.21
CA PHE A 142 -25.06 10.62 -48.54
C PHE A 142 -24.13 11.04 -49.68
N ALA A 143 -23.06 10.29 -49.97
CA ALA A 143 -22.16 10.55 -51.09
C ALA A 143 -21.97 9.32 -51.98
N CYS A 144 -21.62 9.57 -53.24
CA CYS A 144 -21.12 8.55 -54.16
C CYS A 144 -19.61 8.68 -54.24
N THR A 145 -18.89 7.66 -53.76
CA THR A 145 -17.42 7.68 -53.74
C THR A 145 -16.82 7.37 -55.11
N ARG A 146 -17.53 6.62 -55.96
CA ARG A 146 -17.17 6.40 -57.38
C ARG A 146 -17.13 7.69 -58.20
N HIS A 147 -18.17 8.52 -58.12
CA HIS A 147 -18.30 9.76 -58.90
C HIS A 147 -17.98 11.01 -58.06
N ARG A 148 -17.49 10.82 -56.83
CA ARG A 148 -17.06 11.85 -55.88
C ARG A 148 -18.04 13.01 -55.75
N ARG A 149 -19.30 12.72 -55.46
CA ARG A 149 -20.36 13.75 -55.36
C ARG A 149 -21.37 13.42 -54.28
N LEU A 150 -22.05 14.43 -53.75
CA LEU A 150 -23.22 14.20 -52.92
C LEU A 150 -24.33 13.51 -53.74
N LEU A 151 -25.08 12.63 -53.08
CA LEU A 151 -26.26 12.02 -53.69
C LEU A 151 -27.39 13.04 -53.77
N ALA A 152 -28.15 13.00 -54.86
CA ALA A 152 -29.35 13.80 -55.02
C ALA A 152 -30.49 13.24 -54.14
N ASP A 153 -31.12 14.11 -53.35
CA ASP A 153 -32.23 13.74 -52.46
C ASP A 153 -33.59 13.78 -53.16
N CYS A 154 -33.79 14.76 -54.03
CA CYS A 154 -35.07 15.07 -54.67
C CYS A 154 -34.93 15.21 -56.18
N CYS A 155 -36.05 15.03 -56.90
CA CYS A 155 -36.10 15.37 -58.33
C CYS A 155 -36.07 16.90 -58.50
N PRO A 156 -35.20 17.45 -59.38
CA PRO A 156 -35.04 18.91 -59.55
C PRO A 156 -36.28 19.61 -60.11
N HIS A 157 -37.22 18.87 -60.72
CA HIS A 157 -38.43 19.46 -61.28
C HIS A 157 -39.65 19.37 -60.35
N CYS A 158 -39.90 18.20 -59.74
CA CYS A 158 -41.08 18.03 -58.88
C CYS A 158 -40.81 18.23 -57.38
N GLY A 159 -39.54 18.38 -56.97
CA GLY A 159 -39.13 18.56 -55.57
C GLY A 159 -39.36 17.35 -54.66
N ARG A 160 -39.90 16.25 -55.18
CA ARG A 160 -40.22 15.04 -54.40
C ARG A 160 -39.07 14.03 -54.43
N VAL A 161 -38.87 13.33 -53.31
CA VAL A 161 -37.91 12.22 -53.19
C VAL A 161 -38.31 11.08 -54.13
N PRO A 162 -37.42 10.60 -55.02
CA PRO A 162 -37.70 9.46 -55.89
C PRO A 162 -37.98 8.18 -55.11
N ARG A 163 -38.76 7.26 -55.69
CA ARG A 163 -39.02 5.91 -55.15
C ARG A 163 -39.63 5.89 -53.73
N GLN A 164 -40.29 6.98 -53.30
CA GLN A 164 -41.13 6.97 -52.09
C GLN A 164 -42.39 6.11 -52.28
N ARG A 165 -42.84 5.97 -53.52
CA ARG A 165 -43.93 5.08 -53.91
C ARG A 165 -43.49 4.27 -55.13
N PRO A 166 -44.02 3.05 -55.32
CA PRO A 166 -43.81 2.29 -56.54
C PRO A 166 -44.25 3.09 -57.77
N ARG A 167 -43.53 2.89 -58.89
CA ARG A 167 -43.94 3.43 -60.20
C ARG A 167 -45.27 2.83 -60.62
N SER A 168 -45.99 3.50 -61.54
CA SER A 168 -47.19 2.94 -62.15
C SER A 168 -46.91 1.57 -62.77
N GLY A 169 -47.69 0.56 -62.40
CA GLY A 169 -47.59 -0.78 -62.99
C GLY A 169 -48.12 -0.88 -64.42
N ARG A 170 -48.67 0.20 -65.00
CA ARG A 170 -49.31 0.19 -66.33
C ARG A 170 -48.42 0.70 -67.46
N SER A 171 -47.18 1.06 -67.17
CA SER A 171 -46.22 1.57 -68.15
C SER A 171 -44.95 0.75 -68.15
N VAL A 172 -44.31 0.68 -69.32
CA VAL A 172 -42.94 0.16 -69.45
C VAL A 172 -42.03 1.13 -68.70
N PRO A 173 -41.30 0.68 -67.67
CA PRO A 173 -40.53 1.58 -66.83
C PRO A 173 -39.34 2.18 -67.58
N ARG A 174 -39.09 3.47 -67.33
CA ARG A 174 -37.86 4.19 -67.70
C ARG A 174 -37.17 4.64 -66.41
N PRO A 175 -36.27 3.81 -65.84
CA PRO A 175 -35.71 4.02 -64.51
C PRO A 175 -34.85 5.29 -64.35
N GLU A 176 -34.36 5.84 -65.46
CA GLU A 176 -33.65 7.12 -65.57
C GLU A 176 -34.57 8.34 -65.41
N LEU A 177 -35.88 8.18 -65.63
CA LEU A 177 -36.85 9.27 -65.53
C LEU A 177 -37.56 9.26 -64.19
N CYS A 178 -37.92 10.44 -63.67
CA CYS A 178 -38.66 10.56 -62.42
C CYS A 178 -40.05 9.93 -62.50
N GLY A 179 -40.30 8.92 -61.66
CA GLY A 179 -41.59 8.20 -61.56
C GLY A 179 -42.61 8.83 -60.61
N ASN A 180 -42.29 9.93 -59.94
CA ASN A 180 -43.21 10.61 -59.03
C ASN A 180 -44.42 11.19 -59.79
N PRO A 181 -45.60 11.36 -59.16
CA PRO A 181 -46.74 11.99 -59.83
C PRO A 181 -46.39 13.42 -60.28
N PRO A 182 -46.86 13.87 -61.45
CA PRO A 182 -46.57 15.22 -61.93
C PRO A 182 -47.15 16.29 -60.99
N THR A 183 -46.50 17.45 -60.91
CA THR A 183 -46.95 18.59 -60.08
C THR A 183 -48.19 19.27 -60.66
N ARG A 184 -48.35 19.24 -61.99
CA ARG A 184 -49.55 19.68 -62.73
C ARG A 184 -50.03 18.56 -63.65
N PRO A 185 -51.34 18.28 -63.76
CA PRO A 185 -51.89 17.19 -64.57
C PRO A 185 -51.89 17.52 -66.07
N THR A 186 -50.73 17.76 -66.67
CA THR A 186 -50.57 17.99 -68.12
C THR A 186 -50.31 16.69 -68.90
N ARG A 187 -49.99 15.60 -68.20
CA ARG A 187 -49.75 14.26 -68.74
C ARG A 187 -50.60 13.23 -68.01
N PRO A 188 -50.88 12.05 -68.62
CA PRO A 188 -51.48 10.95 -67.90
C PRO A 188 -50.69 10.67 -66.61
N PHE A 189 -51.39 10.55 -65.47
CA PHE A 189 -50.76 10.28 -64.18
C PHE A 189 -49.86 9.02 -64.17
N SER A 190 -50.08 8.08 -65.09
CA SER A 190 -49.27 6.88 -65.31
C SER A 190 -47.87 7.12 -65.90
N ALA A 191 -47.63 8.29 -66.52
CA ALA A 191 -46.33 8.66 -67.11
C ALA A 191 -45.33 9.22 -66.08
N GLY A 192 -45.81 9.63 -64.91
CA GLY A 192 -44.99 10.29 -63.88
C GLY A 192 -44.50 11.70 -64.28
N CYS A 193 -43.62 12.24 -63.46
CA CYS A 193 -42.97 13.55 -63.64
C CYS A 193 -42.12 13.58 -64.93
N GLY A 194 -41.48 12.46 -65.28
CA GLY A 194 -40.79 12.29 -66.55
C GLY A 194 -39.48 13.09 -66.70
N THR A 195 -39.06 13.81 -65.67
CA THR A 195 -37.78 14.53 -65.63
C THR A 195 -36.62 13.55 -65.65
N ASP A 196 -35.62 13.82 -66.49
CA ASP A 196 -34.39 13.04 -66.54
C ASP A 196 -33.57 13.25 -65.26
N LEU A 197 -33.46 12.21 -64.44
CA LEU A 197 -32.72 12.24 -63.18
C LEU A 197 -31.21 12.19 -63.40
N THR A 198 -30.73 11.73 -64.56
CA THR A 198 -29.29 11.69 -64.84
C THR A 198 -28.69 13.07 -65.05
N ARG A 199 -29.54 14.10 -65.22
CA ARG A 199 -29.15 15.51 -65.37
C ARG A 199 -29.26 16.31 -64.08
N ALA A 200 -29.58 15.67 -62.95
CA ALA A 200 -29.64 16.39 -61.67
C ALA A 200 -28.25 16.94 -61.30
N SER A 201 -28.21 18.21 -60.90
CA SER A 201 -26.99 18.85 -60.38
C SER A 201 -26.80 18.51 -58.91
N THR A 202 -25.58 18.11 -58.55
CA THR A 202 -25.19 17.76 -57.18
C THR A 202 -23.77 18.26 -56.92
N LEU A 203 -23.45 18.60 -55.67
CA LEU A 203 -22.12 19.06 -55.30
C LEU A 203 -21.06 18.00 -55.63
N LEU A 204 -20.06 18.39 -56.44
CA LEU A 204 -18.89 17.59 -56.76
C LEU A 204 -17.83 17.82 -55.67
N LEU A 205 -17.21 16.73 -55.21
CA LEU A 205 -16.24 16.71 -54.13
C LEU A 205 -14.84 16.41 -54.70
N PRO A 206 -13.81 17.16 -54.30
CA PRO A 206 -12.44 16.88 -54.72
C PRO A 206 -11.96 15.50 -54.23
N PRO A 207 -10.94 14.90 -54.87
CA PRO A 207 -10.30 13.69 -54.34
C PRO A 207 -9.77 13.94 -52.92
N GLY A 208 -9.92 12.95 -52.03
CA GLY A 208 -9.49 13.07 -50.63
C GLY A 208 -10.41 13.92 -49.74
N HIS A 209 -11.56 14.36 -50.25
CA HIS A 209 -12.52 15.13 -49.45
C HIS A 209 -13.04 14.32 -48.24
N PRO A 210 -13.09 14.87 -47.02
CA PRO A 210 -13.42 14.10 -45.80
C PRO A 210 -14.82 13.46 -45.83
N VAL A 211 -15.80 14.09 -46.48
CA VAL A 211 -17.13 13.48 -46.73
C VAL A 211 -17.04 12.16 -47.52
N LEU A 212 -16.11 12.02 -48.46
CA LEU A 212 -15.93 10.77 -49.20
C LEU A 212 -15.34 9.70 -48.29
N THR A 213 -14.30 10.05 -47.52
CA THR A 213 -13.70 9.16 -46.51
C THR A 213 -14.73 8.71 -45.48
N ALA A 214 -15.57 9.63 -45.00
CA ALA A 214 -16.67 9.34 -44.07
C ALA A 214 -17.71 8.40 -44.69
N GLN A 215 -18.06 8.59 -45.97
CA GLN A 215 -18.97 7.70 -46.67
C GLN A 215 -18.40 6.29 -46.82
N ASP A 216 -17.13 6.16 -47.23
CA ASP A 216 -16.47 4.86 -47.37
C ASP A 216 -16.36 4.16 -46.01
N ARG A 217 -16.00 4.87 -44.94
CA ARG A 217 -15.95 4.33 -43.57
C ARG A 217 -17.31 3.79 -43.12
N VAL A 218 -18.39 4.53 -43.37
CA VAL A 218 -19.72 4.07 -42.96
C VAL A 218 -20.14 2.83 -43.76
N MET A 219 -19.81 2.77 -45.05
CA MET A 219 -20.08 1.55 -45.83
C MET A 219 -19.26 0.37 -45.31
N GLU A 220 -17.99 0.58 -44.95
CA GLU A 220 -17.15 -0.46 -44.32
C GLU A 220 -17.76 -0.97 -43.00
N ILE A 221 -18.27 -0.07 -42.14
CA ILE A 221 -18.97 -0.45 -40.90
C ILE A 221 -20.23 -1.26 -41.20
N ILE A 222 -21.03 -0.84 -42.19
CA ILE A 222 -22.28 -1.50 -42.57
C ILE A 222 -22.03 -2.91 -43.13
N ASP A 223 -21.00 -3.06 -43.96
CA ASP A 223 -20.65 -4.32 -44.61
C ASP A 223 -19.95 -5.28 -43.63
N GLY A 224 -19.30 -4.75 -42.59
CA GLY A 224 -18.75 -5.53 -41.47
C GLY A 224 -19.79 -5.98 -40.43
N ALA A 225 -19.45 -7.02 -39.67
CA ALA A 225 -20.24 -7.42 -38.49
C ALA A 225 -19.91 -6.55 -37.26
N THR A 226 -18.63 -6.18 -37.12
CA THR A 226 -18.08 -5.42 -35.98
C THR A 226 -17.08 -4.39 -36.49
N ALA A 227 -16.98 -3.24 -35.80
CA ALA A 227 -15.97 -2.23 -36.06
C ALA A 227 -14.91 -2.19 -34.95
N ALA A 228 -13.64 -2.07 -35.34
CA ALA A 228 -12.48 -2.09 -34.46
C ALA A 228 -11.48 -0.98 -34.81
N PHE A 229 -11.97 0.27 -34.91
CA PHE A 229 -11.14 1.46 -35.19
C PHE A 229 -11.25 2.48 -34.06
N GLY A 230 -10.31 3.43 -34.01
CA GLY A 230 -10.28 4.48 -33.00
C GLY A 230 -10.48 3.95 -31.56
N PRO A 231 -11.45 4.47 -30.78
CA PRO A 231 -11.73 4.03 -29.42
C PRO A 231 -12.33 2.61 -29.35
N TYR A 232 -12.81 2.06 -30.48
CA TYR A 232 -13.35 0.69 -30.56
C TYR A 232 -12.28 -0.40 -30.71
N ARG A 233 -10.99 -0.06 -30.80
CA ARG A 233 -9.91 -1.03 -31.03
C ARG A 233 -9.78 -2.08 -29.91
N THR A 234 -9.87 -1.66 -28.66
CA THR A 234 -9.73 -2.54 -27.48
C THR A 234 -11.00 -3.32 -27.17
N SER A 235 -12.16 -2.78 -27.57
CA SER A 235 -13.46 -3.40 -27.38
C SER A 235 -14.32 -3.23 -28.64
N PRO A 236 -14.14 -4.09 -29.66
CA PRO A 236 -14.87 -4.02 -30.92
C PRO A 236 -16.39 -4.03 -30.69
N GLN A 237 -17.10 -3.14 -31.39
CA GLN A 237 -18.54 -2.96 -31.24
C GLN A 237 -19.29 -3.46 -32.48
N PRO A 238 -20.53 -3.97 -32.34
CA PRO A 238 -21.33 -4.35 -33.50
C PRO A 238 -21.64 -3.12 -34.36
N ALA A 239 -21.77 -3.32 -35.67
CA ALA A 239 -22.02 -2.24 -36.63
C ALA A 239 -23.19 -1.33 -36.24
N SER A 240 -24.28 -1.92 -35.76
CA SER A 240 -25.47 -1.20 -35.30
C SER A 240 -25.19 -0.27 -34.12
N ALA A 241 -24.35 -0.66 -33.16
CA ALA A 241 -23.99 0.20 -32.03
C ALA A 241 -23.14 1.40 -32.49
N VAL A 242 -22.19 1.18 -33.40
CA VAL A 242 -21.34 2.27 -33.94
C VAL A 242 -22.17 3.25 -34.77
N LEU A 243 -23.13 2.76 -35.57
CA LEU A 243 -24.06 3.63 -36.28
C LEU A 243 -25.01 4.39 -35.34
N ALA A 244 -25.39 3.79 -34.20
CA ALA A 244 -26.13 4.48 -33.16
C ALA A 244 -25.29 5.60 -32.52
N ASP A 245 -24.00 5.36 -32.29
CA ASP A 245 -23.04 6.36 -31.79
C ASP A 245 -22.88 7.53 -32.77
N ILE A 246 -22.66 7.24 -34.07
CA ILE A 246 -22.57 8.26 -35.12
C ILE A 246 -23.86 9.08 -35.17
N ARG A 247 -25.03 8.44 -35.06
CA ARG A 247 -26.31 9.14 -35.00
C ARG A 247 -26.43 10.01 -33.74
N ALA A 248 -26.03 9.52 -32.57
CA ALA A 248 -26.12 10.25 -31.31
C ALA A 248 -25.29 11.54 -31.35
N LEU A 249 -24.03 11.45 -31.82
CA LEU A 249 -23.18 12.60 -32.06
C LEU A 249 -23.74 13.53 -33.15
N GLY A 250 -24.20 12.94 -34.25
CA GLY A 250 -24.79 13.66 -35.37
C GLY A 250 -26.03 14.49 -35.00
N ILE A 251 -26.86 14.03 -34.05
CA ILE A 251 -28.00 14.79 -33.53
C ILE A 251 -27.53 16.11 -32.90
N ARG A 252 -26.43 16.09 -32.13
CA ARG A 252 -25.86 17.30 -31.50
C ARG A 252 -25.27 18.26 -32.51
N VAL A 253 -24.53 17.72 -33.48
CA VAL A 253 -23.99 18.52 -34.59
C VAL A 253 -25.12 19.27 -35.32
N LEU A 254 -26.24 18.59 -35.59
CA LEU A 254 -27.35 19.16 -36.35
C LEU A 254 -28.28 20.07 -35.54
N SER A 255 -28.42 19.84 -34.24
CA SER A 255 -29.38 20.57 -33.41
C SER A 255 -28.76 21.77 -32.71
N ASP A 256 -27.51 21.63 -32.26
CA ASP A 256 -26.96 22.47 -31.20
C ASP A 256 -25.66 23.21 -31.62
N LEU A 257 -25.01 22.82 -32.72
CA LEU A 257 -23.72 23.38 -33.13
C LEU A 257 -23.86 24.70 -33.92
N PRO A 258 -23.19 25.80 -33.52
CA PRO A 258 -23.27 27.07 -34.24
C PRO A 258 -22.69 27.01 -35.66
N ALA A 259 -23.31 27.75 -36.59
CA ALA A 259 -22.86 27.83 -37.98
C ALA A 259 -21.41 28.33 -38.16
N ALA A 260 -20.91 29.17 -37.24
CA ALA A 260 -19.53 29.64 -37.27
C ALA A 260 -18.54 28.47 -37.03
N VAL A 261 -18.80 27.65 -36.00
CA VAL A 261 -17.97 26.50 -35.65
C VAL A 261 -17.99 25.45 -36.76
N LEU A 262 -19.15 25.22 -37.38
CA LEU A 262 -19.26 24.34 -38.54
C LEU A 262 -18.31 24.79 -39.66
N ARG A 263 -18.27 26.08 -40.02
CA ARG A 263 -17.38 26.57 -41.08
C ARG A 263 -15.88 26.42 -40.78
N GLU A 264 -15.52 26.36 -39.50
CA GLU A 264 -14.12 26.18 -39.08
C GLU A 264 -13.69 24.71 -39.10
N GLN A 265 -14.60 23.78 -38.78
CA GLN A 265 -14.26 22.37 -38.57
C GLN A 265 -14.46 21.47 -39.80
N ILE A 266 -15.27 21.88 -40.78
CA ILE A 266 -15.50 21.13 -42.02
C ILE A 266 -15.25 21.98 -43.27
N PRO A 267 -14.93 21.36 -44.41
CA PRO A 267 -14.76 22.06 -45.68
C PRO A 267 -15.93 23.00 -46.03
N ALA A 268 -15.59 24.19 -46.52
CA ALA A 268 -16.54 25.27 -46.76
C ALA A 268 -17.65 24.90 -47.77
N ASP A 269 -17.34 24.08 -48.76
CA ASP A 269 -18.32 23.59 -49.76
C ASP A 269 -19.47 22.81 -49.10
N ILE A 270 -19.16 21.94 -48.15
CA ILE A 270 -20.15 21.13 -47.42
C ILE A 270 -20.82 21.92 -46.30
N ALA A 271 -20.07 22.78 -45.60
CA ALA A 271 -20.63 23.69 -44.60
C ALA A 271 -21.71 24.58 -45.22
N GLU A 272 -21.41 25.21 -46.36
CA GLU A 272 -22.36 26.06 -47.07
C GLU A 272 -23.51 25.25 -47.69
N ALA A 273 -23.26 24.04 -48.19
CA ALA A 273 -24.35 23.16 -48.64
C ALA A 273 -25.33 22.79 -47.52
N HIS A 274 -24.84 22.64 -46.28
CA HIS A 274 -25.68 22.43 -45.10
C HIS A 274 -26.37 23.71 -44.62
N LEU A 275 -25.71 24.86 -44.69
CA LEU A 275 -26.30 26.14 -44.25
C LEU A 275 -27.24 26.76 -45.30
N SER A 276 -27.20 26.27 -46.54
CA SER A 276 -28.06 26.74 -47.63
C SER A 276 -29.54 26.54 -47.31
N THR A 277 -30.30 27.63 -47.40
CA THR A 277 -31.75 27.73 -47.14
C THR A 277 -32.58 27.41 -48.38
N ASP A 278 -32.23 26.35 -49.12
CA ASP A 278 -33.06 25.91 -50.23
C ASP A 278 -34.47 25.54 -49.72
N ALA A 279 -35.49 25.99 -50.46
CA ALA A 279 -36.90 25.83 -50.10
C ALA A 279 -37.24 24.38 -49.78
N VAL A 280 -37.25 24.07 -48.48
CA VAL A 280 -37.60 22.77 -47.94
C VAL A 280 -39.03 22.45 -48.40
N SER A 281 -39.22 21.31 -49.06
CA SER A 281 -40.57 20.87 -49.47
C SER A 281 -41.50 20.86 -48.26
N PRO A 282 -42.76 21.34 -48.37
CA PRO A 282 -43.70 21.48 -47.24
C PRO A 282 -44.12 20.16 -46.55
N HIS A 283 -43.51 19.03 -46.91
CA HIS A 283 -43.82 17.69 -46.39
C HIS A 283 -42.82 17.17 -45.33
N THR A 284 -41.87 17.98 -44.88
CA THR A 284 -40.83 17.61 -43.89
C THR A 284 -40.98 18.27 -42.52
N GLY A 285 -42.14 18.86 -42.20
CA GLY A 285 -42.36 19.65 -40.97
C GLY A 285 -41.93 18.99 -39.65
N GLN A 286 -42.08 17.66 -39.51
CA GLN A 286 -41.63 16.94 -38.30
C GLN A 286 -40.11 16.80 -38.16
N ALA A 287 -39.34 16.89 -39.25
CA ALA A 287 -37.87 16.83 -39.20
C ALA A 287 -37.24 18.17 -38.78
N MET A 288 -38.01 19.27 -38.85
CA MET A 288 -37.57 20.61 -38.44
C MET A 288 -37.68 20.83 -36.93
N GLU A 289 -38.60 20.16 -36.23
CA GLU A 289 -38.79 20.31 -34.78
C GLU A 289 -37.69 19.62 -33.96
N ARG A 290 -37.05 18.56 -34.49
CA ARG A 290 -35.95 17.81 -33.84
C ARG A 290 -34.93 17.31 -34.87
N PRO A 291 -33.95 18.13 -35.27
CA PRO A 291 -32.92 17.74 -36.24
C PRO A 291 -32.19 16.45 -35.84
N GLY A 292 -31.98 15.55 -36.80
CA GLY A 292 -31.26 14.29 -36.58
C GLY A 292 -32.02 13.20 -35.79
N PHE A 293 -33.20 13.48 -35.20
CA PHE A 293 -33.99 12.43 -34.55
C PHE A 293 -34.39 11.32 -35.53
N MET A 294 -34.70 11.71 -36.77
CA MET A 294 -34.89 10.83 -37.92
C MET A 294 -33.75 11.02 -38.92
N ALA A 295 -33.68 10.16 -39.93
CA ALA A 295 -32.71 10.32 -41.02
C ALA A 295 -32.80 11.74 -41.62
N PRO A 296 -31.70 12.52 -41.66
CA PRO A 296 -31.74 13.88 -42.19
C PRO A 296 -32.22 13.89 -43.64
N PRO A 297 -33.15 14.77 -44.03
CA PRO A 297 -33.76 14.72 -45.36
C PRO A 297 -32.73 14.95 -46.47
N ARG A 298 -31.73 15.82 -46.25
CA ARG A 298 -30.71 16.15 -47.25
C ARG A 298 -29.42 15.37 -47.05
N ALA A 299 -28.75 15.05 -48.16
CA ALA A 299 -27.46 14.40 -48.16
C ALA A 299 -26.39 15.26 -47.48
N ALA A 300 -26.43 16.58 -47.68
CA ALA A 300 -25.52 17.53 -47.02
C ALA A 300 -25.61 17.44 -45.48
N ASP A 301 -26.82 17.38 -44.91
CA ASP A 301 -27.01 17.28 -43.46
C ASP A 301 -26.43 15.98 -42.89
N THR A 302 -26.66 14.87 -43.59
CA THR A 302 -26.07 13.58 -43.21
C THR A 302 -24.55 13.63 -43.33
N ALA A 303 -24.02 14.23 -44.39
CA ALA A 303 -22.59 14.36 -44.64
C ALA A 303 -21.89 15.14 -43.51
N VAL A 304 -22.43 16.30 -43.12
CA VAL A 304 -21.91 17.10 -41.99
C VAL A 304 -21.93 16.29 -40.71
N ALA A 305 -23.08 15.72 -40.35
CA ALA A 305 -23.26 14.99 -39.10
C ALA A 305 -22.30 13.79 -38.97
N VAL A 306 -22.19 12.98 -40.03
CA VAL A 306 -21.33 11.79 -40.05
C VAL A 306 -19.86 12.17 -40.05
N THR A 307 -19.45 13.18 -40.85
CA THR A 307 -18.04 13.60 -40.94
C THR A 307 -17.55 14.13 -39.59
N MET A 308 -18.36 14.95 -38.92
CA MET A 308 -18.05 15.45 -37.57
C MET A 308 -18.00 14.33 -36.53
N ALA A 309 -18.98 13.42 -36.55
CA ALA A 309 -19.00 12.28 -35.63
C ALA A 309 -17.76 11.37 -35.80
N LEU A 310 -17.37 11.08 -37.04
CA LEU A 310 -16.16 10.30 -37.31
C LEU A 310 -14.88 11.04 -36.95
N GLY A 311 -14.84 12.37 -37.03
CA GLY A 311 -13.71 13.17 -36.52
C GLY A 311 -13.41 12.93 -35.03
N ILE A 312 -14.44 12.57 -34.25
CA ILE A 312 -14.33 12.17 -32.84
C ILE A 312 -14.03 10.66 -32.72
N LEU A 313 -14.78 9.83 -33.45
CA LEU A 313 -14.70 8.37 -33.32
C LEU A 313 -13.49 7.74 -34.02
N GLU A 314 -12.74 8.47 -34.84
CA GLU A 314 -11.50 7.99 -35.46
C GLU A 314 -10.24 8.33 -34.64
N GLN A 315 -10.38 9.05 -33.53
CA GLN A 315 -9.28 9.32 -32.60
C GLN A 315 -8.68 8.03 -32.06
N SER A 316 -7.39 8.04 -31.75
CA SER A 316 -6.58 6.83 -31.47
C SER A 316 -7.03 6.01 -30.27
N GLY A 317 -7.82 6.57 -29.35
CA GLY A 317 -8.34 5.91 -28.16
C GLY A 317 -9.45 6.72 -27.48
N ILE A 318 -9.91 6.24 -26.32
CA ILE A 318 -11.04 6.82 -25.60
C ILE A 318 -10.72 8.22 -25.06
N GLN A 319 -9.52 8.44 -24.50
CA GLN A 319 -9.15 9.76 -23.94
C GLN A 319 -9.06 10.86 -25.02
N PRO A 320 -8.33 10.66 -26.15
CA PRO A 320 -8.31 11.65 -27.23
C PRO A 320 -9.67 11.85 -27.89
N ALA A 321 -10.49 10.80 -28.03
CA ALA A 321 -11.88 10.93 -28.48
C ALA A 321 -12.71 11.77 -27.50
N GLY A 322 -12.50 11.59 -26.19
CA GLY A 322 -13.15 12.38 -25.14
C GLY A 322 -12.77 13.86 -25.21
N GLU A 323 -11.50 14.18 -25.45
CA GLU A 323 -11.03 15.55 -25.67
C GLU A 323 -11.66 16.18 -26.92
N ALA A 324 -11.72 15.43 -28.03
CA ALA A 324 -12.37 15.91 -29.25
C ALA A 324 -13.88 16.14 -29.03
N LEU A 325 -14.56 15.24 -28.33
CA LEU A 325 -15.96 15.42 -27.94
C LEU A 325 -16.14 16.61 -27.00
N ARG A 326 -15.22 16.84 -26.07
CA ARG A 326 -15.25 18.01 -25.18
C ARG A 326 -15.19 19.31 -25.98
N GLY A 327 -14.31 19.41 -26.97
CA GLY A 327 -14.27 20.57 -27.87
C GLY A 327 -15.61 20.81 -28.59
N LEU A 328 -16.31 19.75 -29.00
CA LEU A 328 -17.67 19.86 -29.55
C LEU A 328 -18.67 20.34 -28.49
N LEU A 329 -18.61 19.83 -27.27
CA LEU A 329 -19.50 20.21 -26.17
C LEU A 329 -19.32 21.67 -25.75
N GLU A 330 -18.07 22.15 -25.66
CA GLU A 330 -17.74 23.54 -25.31
C GLU A 330 -18.19 24.52 -26.41
N ALA A 331 -18.13 24.09 -27.67
CA ALA A 331 -18.62 24.87 -28.81
C ALA A 331 -20.16 25.02 -28.83
N VAL A 332 -20.87 24.13 -28.14
CA VAL A 332 -22.31 24.14 -27.98
C VAL A 332 -22.68 24.92 -26.68
N ARG A 333 -22.83 26.26 -26.78
CA ARG A 333 -23.27 27.17 -25.67
C ARG A 333 -24.80 27.12 -25.48
N GLU A 334 -25.47 27.47 -24.37
CA GLU A 334 -25.17 27.77 -22.95
C GLU A 334 -26.25 27.08 -22.05
N GLU A 335 -27.36 26.61 -22.66
CA GLU A 335 -28.54 26.00 -22.00
C GLU A 335 -28.42 24.48 -21.81
N LEU A 336 -27.38 23.83 -22.38
CA LEU A 336 -27.10 22.39 -22.24
C LEU A 336 -26.17 22.07 -21.04
N THR A 337 -26.03 23.02 -20.12
CA THR A 337 -25.25 23.02 -18.85
C THR A 337 -25.58 21.89 -17.87
N GLN A 338 -26.45 20.93 -18.21
CA GLN A 338 -26.81 19.77 -17.38
C GLN A 338 -26.36 18.42 -17.96
N ILE A 339 -25.34 18.41 -18.84
CA ILE A 339 -24.70 17.14 -19.21
C ILE A 339 -23.84 16.72 -18.02
N SER A 340 -24.29 15.68 -17.34
CA SER A 340 -23.59 15.02 -16.25
C SER A 340 -23.40 13.55 -16.61
N ALA A 341 -22.58 12.84 -15.87
CA ALA A 341 -22.43 11.39 -16.02
C ALA A 341 -23.77 10.64 -15.94
N THR A 342 -24.79 11.22 -15.27
CA THR A 342 -26.13 10.63 -15.13
C THR A 342 -27.06 10.88 -16.33
N SER A 343 -26.77 11.88 -17.17
CA SER A 343 -27.61 12.21 -18.34
C SER A 343 -27.05 11.68 -19.67
N ILE A 344 -25.97 10.91 -19.65
CA ILE A 344 -25.37 10.26 -20.83
C ILE A 344 -26.40 9.40 -21.59
N ASP A 345 -27.28 8.68 -20.90
CA ASP A 345 -28.30 7.83 -21.55
C ASP A 345 -29.37 8.62 -22.32
N ASN A 346 -29.47 9.93 -22.05
CA ASN A 346 -30.41 10.81 -22.76
C ASN A 346 -29.93 11.17 -24.18
N TRP A 347 -28.71 10.77 -24.57
CA TRP A 347 -28.14 11.03 -25.89
C TRP A 347 -28.64 10.09 -26.99
N GLY A 348 -29.36 9.04 -26.62
CA GLY A 348 -29.99 8.13 -27.57
C GLY A 348 -30.04 6.71 -27.06
N ARG A 349 -31.03 5.94 -27.54
CA ARG A 349 -31.08 4.50 -27.29
C ARG A 349 -30.03 3.79 -28.14
N GLY A 350 -29.34 2.83 -27.52
CA GLY A 350 -28.41 1.94 -28.22
C GLY A 350 -27.00 2.49 -28.41
N ILE A 351 -26.63 3.56 -27.69
CA ILE A 351 -25.23 4.01 -27.64
C ILE A 351 -24.35 2.90 -27.06
N SER A 352 -23.15 2.75 -27.62
CA SER A 352 -22.21 1.71 -27.20
C SER A 352 -21.59 2.02 -25.83
N PRO A 353 -21.13 0.99 -25.10
CA PRO A 353 -20.33 1.21 -23.90
C PRO A 353 -19.07 2.05 -24.16
N VAL A 354 -18.49 1.94 -25.37
CA VAL A 354 -17.31 2.73 -25.76
C VAL A 354 -17.65 4.21 -25.89
N LEU A 355 -18.76 4.58 -26.52
CA LEU A 355 -19.18 5.99 -26.56
C LEU A 355 -19.52 6.52 -25.16
N GLN A 356 -20.11 5.68 -24.28
CA GLN A 356 -20.30 6.07 -22.88
C GLN A 356 -18.97 6.36 -22.16
N SER A 357 -17.92 5.58 -22.42
CA SER A 357 -16.57 5.86 -21.93
C SER A 357 -15.99 7.16 -22.49
N VAL A 358 -16.18 7.42 -23.79
CA VAL A 358 -15.78 8.68 -24.44
C VAL A 358 -16.50 9.88 -23.82
N HIS A 359 -17.80 9.75 -23.51
CA HIS A 359 -18.54 10.80 -22.81
C HIS A 359 -17.98 11.07 -21.41
N LEU A 360 -17.63 10.03 -20.64
CA LEU A 360 -17.03 10.20 -19.32
C LEU A 360 -15.66 10.90 -19.41
N ALA A 361 -14.83 10.53 -20.39
CA ALA A 361 -13.55 11.20 -20.66
C ALA A 361 -13.73 12.67 -21.09
N ALA A 362 -14.80 12.99 -21.84
CA ALA A 362 -15.12 14.37 -22.20
C ALA A 362 -15.48 15.21 -20.97
N LEU A 363 -16.16 14.62 -19.99
CA LEU A 363 -16.64 15.29 -18.78
C LEU A 363 -15.55 15.50 -17.71
N THR A 364 -14.37 14.90 -17.85
CA THR A 364 -13.29 14.92 -16.84
C THR A 364 -13.09 16.26 -16.11
N PRO A 365 -12.99 17.43 -16.78
CA PRO A 365 -12.75 18.71 -16.10
C PRO A 365 -13.91 19.19 -15.21
N SER A 366 -15.11 18.64 -15.40
CA SER A 366 -16.32 18.99 -14.65
C SER A 366 -16.67 18.01 -13.54
N LEU A 367 -15.95 16.88 -13.45
CA LEU A 367 -16.22 15.85 -12.46
C LEU A 367 -15.68 16.25 -11.10
N ARG A 368 -16.45 15.93 -10.05
CA ARG A 368 -15.92 16.01 -8.69
C ARG A 368 -14.83 14.96 -8.49
N PRO A 369 -13.88 15.16 -7.56
CA PRO A 369 -12.82 14.17 -7.30
C PRO A 369 -13.35 12.76 -6.98
N SER A 370 -14.48 12.67 -6.27
CA SER A 370 -15.11 11.39 -5.96
C SER A 370 -15.75 10.73 -7.19
N GLU A 371 -16.25 11.51 -8.14
CA GLU A 371 -16.76 11.02 -9.43
C GLU A 371 -15.62 10.57 -10.34
N TYR A 372 -14.49 11.29 -10.32
CA TYR A 372 -13.28 10.95 -11.06
C TYR A 372 -12.81 9.53 -10.72
N VAL A 373 -12.70 9.21 -9.43
CA VAL A 373 -12.36 7.86 -8.95
C VAL A 373 -13.49 6.86 -9.22
N ARG A 374 -14.76 7.25 -8.97
CA ARG A 374 -15.91 6.36 -9.15
C ARG A 374 -16.06 5.86 -10.58
N TYR A 375 -15.87 6.74 -11.55
CA TYR A 375 -15.99 6.44 -12.98
C TYR A 375 -14.70 5.92 -13.61
N ARG A 376 -13.63 5.77 -12.82
CA ARG A 376 -12.36 5.18 -13.22
C ARG A 376 -11.73 5.90 -14.41
N ILE A 377 -11.72 7.24 -14.33
CA ILE A 377 -11.38 8.12 -15.46
C ILE A 377 -9.98 7.87 -16.01
N THR A 378 -9.04 7.42 -15.18
CA THR A 378 -7.64 7.14 -15.59
C THR A 378 -7.46 5.80 -16.27
N THR A 379 -8.46 4.92 -16.23
CA THR A 379 -8.41 3.63 -16.93
C THR A 379 -8.56 3.82 -18.44
N GLU A 380 -8.18 2.81 -19.20
CA GLU A 380 -8.39 2.81 -20.66
C GLU A 380 -9.87 2.88 -21.03
N THR A 381 -10.76 2.35 -20.18
CA THR A 381 -12.21 2.29 -20.41
C THR A 381 -12.98 2.84 -19.21
N PRO A 382 -13.06 4.18 -19.05
CA PRO A 382 -13.89 4.80 -18.02
C PRO A 382 -15.33 4.31 -18.13
N ARG A 383 -15.98 4.01 -16.99
CA ARG A 383 -17.33 3.43 -17.01
C ARG A 383 -18.13 3.81 -15.79
N ARG A 384 -19.45 3.69 -15.91
CA ARG A 384 -20.34 3.84 -14.76
C ARG A 384 -20.25 2.63 -13.83
N PRO A 385 -20.55 2.82 -12.53
CA PRO A 385 -20.52 1.75 -11.53
C PRO A 385 -21.37 0.54 -11.91
N THR A 386 -20.72 -0.62 -11.89
CA THR A 386 -21.35 -1.92 -12.15
C THR A 386 -21.42 -2.78 -10.88
N ARG A 387 -20.57 -2.52 -9.88
CA ARG A 387 -20.51 -3.33 -8.65
C ARG A 387 -21.77 -3.16 -7.81
N THR A 388 -22.16 -4.25 -7.17
CA THR A 388 -23.27 -4.31 -6.22
C THR A 388 -22.81 -3.93 -4.82
N THR A 389 -23.74 -3.59 -3.93
CA THR A 389 -23.42 -3.30 -2.51
C THR A 389 -22.65 -4.44 -1.85
N ARG A 390 -23.01 -5.70 -2.16
CA ARG A 390 -22.35 -6.90 -1.63
C ARG A 390 -20.90 -7.00 -2.05
N ASP A 391 -20.57 -6.64 -3.29
CA ASP A 391 -19.18 -6.64 -3.78
C ASP A 391 -18.33 -5.64 -3.00
N ILE A 392 -18.90 -4.46 -2.68
CA ILE A 392 -18.23 -3.42 -1.91
C ILE A 392 -18.05 -3.83 -0.44
N GLU A 393 -19.04 -4.47 0.18
CA GLU A 393 -18.90 -5.05 1.52
C GLU A 393 -17.80 -6.11 1.56
N GLN A 394 -17.69 -6.96 0.53
CA GLN A 394 -16.61 -7.93 0.41
C GLN A 394 -15.24 -7.25 0.26
N ARG A 395 -15.15 -6.17 -0.52
CA ARG A 395 -13.92 -5.37 -0.63
C ARG A 395 -13.55 -4.73 0.71
N ALA A 396 -14.51 -4.17 1.45
CA ALA A 396 -14.29 -3.54 2.74
C ALA A 396 -13.70 -4.50 3.79
N ARG A 397 -14.07 -5.78 3.75
CA ARG A 397 -13.47 -6.82 4.61
C ARG A 397 -11.98 -7.05 4.34
N LYS A 398 -11.48 -6.70 3.16
CA LYS A 398 -10.07 -6.87 2.77
C LYS A 398 -9.20 -5.65 3.10
N ILE A 399 -9.80 -4.56 3.58
CA ILE A 399 -9.13 -3.25 3.76
C ILE A 399 -9.05 -2.90 5.25
N PRO A 400 -7.85 -2.60 5.79
CA PRO A 400 -7.71 -2.06 7.15
C PRO A 400 -8.19 -0.60 7.21
N THR A 401 -8.66 -0.17 8.38
CA THR A 401 -9.09 1.23 8.60
C THR A 401 -7.91 2.19 8.50
N MET A 402 -6.81 1.86 9.16
CA MET A 402 -5.52 2.48 8.96
C MET A 402 -4.87 1.80 7.74
N PHE A 403 -5.01 2.45 6.59
CA PHE A 403 -4.48 1.97 5.32
C PHE A 403 -3.00 1.59 5.38
N TRP A 404 -2.60 0.64 4.54
CA TRP A 404 -1.27 0.02 4.56
C TRP A 404 -0.16 1.07 4.58
N PRO A 405 0.70 1.13 5.63
CA PRO A 405 1.66 2.21 5.78
C PRO A 405 2.60 2.42 4.57
N PRO A 406 3.13 1.37 3.91
CA PRO A 406 3.96 1.59 2.72
C PRO A 406 3.22 2.20 1.54
N TRP A 407 1.91 1.97 1.41
CA TRP A 407 1.09 2.61 0.40
C TRP A 407 0.77 4.06 0.78
N THR A 408 0.32 4.27 2.03
CA THR A 408 -0.01 5.60 2.55
C THR A 408 1.15 6.57 2.44
N ILE A 409 2.38 6.15 2.76
CA ILE A 409 3.57 7.02 2.70
C ILE A 409 3.90 7.44 1.26
N ARG A 410 3.73 6.56 0.29
CA ARG A 410 3.97 6.89 -1.13
C ARG A 410 2.88 7.80 -1.70
N LEU A 411 1.64 7.64 -1.25
CA LEU A 411 0.49 8.44 -1.69
C LEU A 411 0.35 9.78 -0.94
N ALA A 412 0.97 9.93 0.23
CA ALA A 412 0.94 11.16 0.99
C ALA A 412 1.93 12.19 0.43
N PRO A 413 1.52 13.45 0.22
CA PRO A 413 2.45 14.52 -0.09
C PRO A 413 3.41 14.78 1.09
N PRO A 414 4.65 15.22 0.82
CA PRO A 414 5.66 15.46 1.86
C PRO A 414 5.32 16.64 2.78
N GLU A 415 4.49 17.58 2.30
CA GLU A 415 4.01 18.75 3.06
C GLU A 415 2.49 18.85 2.98
N GLY A 416 1.87 19.48 4.00
CA GLY A 416 0.43 19.72 4.08
C GLY A 416 -0.35 18.57 4.73
N ILE A 417 -0.40 17.40 4.07
CA ILE A 417 -1.23 16.27 4.50
C ILE A 417 -0.40 15.24 5.27
N HIS A 418 -0.73 15.07 6.55
CA HIS A 418 -0.07 14.05 7.36
C HIS A 418 -0.55 12.64 6.95
N ALA A 419 0.39 11.72 6.67
CA ALA A 419 0.09 10.34 6.27
C ALA A 419 -0.90 9.63 7.22
N ARG A 420 -0.84 9.92 8.52
CA ARG A 420 -1.77 9.37 9.52
C ARG A 420 -3.22 9.78 9.30
N ALA A 421 -3.48 11.05 8.98
CA ALA A 421 -4.84 11.53 8.69
C ALA A 421 -5.32 11.01 7.32
N LEU A 422 -4.40 10.84 6.38
CA LEU A 422 -4.69 10.32 5.05
C LEU A 422 -5.02 8.83 5.04
N ALA A 423 -4.46 8.03 5.95
CA ALA A 423 -4.67 6.57 5.98
C ALA A 423 -6.16 6.16 5.97
N PRO A 424 -7.01 6.58 6.93
CA PRO A 424 -8.43 6.20 6.88
C PRO A 424 -9.17 6.75 5.67
N VAL A 425 -8.75 7.91 5.14
CA VAL A 425 -9.32 8.48 3.92
C VAL A 425 -9.02 7.59 2.71
N LEU A 426 -7.78 7.13 2.53
CA LEU A 426 -7.42 6.21 1.43
C LEU A 426 -8.17 4.88 1.54
N ALA A 427 -8.38 4.37 2.77
CA ALA A 427 -9.16 3.17 3.01
C ALA A 427 -10.63 3.33 2.56
N ALA A 428 -11.27 4.45 2.90
CA ALA A 428 -12.62 4.78 2.45
C ALA A 428 -12.67 5.03 0.93
N LEU A 429 -11.71 5.76 0.37
CA LEU A 429 -11.63 6.04 -1.07
C LEU A 429 -11.50 4.77 -1.91
N LEU A 430 -10.85 3.72 -1.39
CA LEU A 430 -10.70 2.45 -2.10
C LEU A 430 -12.03 1.68 -2.29
N LEU A 431 -13.09 2.07 -1.56
CA LEU A 431 -14.44 1.56 -1.76
C LEU A 431 -15.21 2.30 -2.87
N ILE A 432 -14.70 3.43 -3.36
CA ILE A 432 -15.37 4.28 -4.36
C ILE A 432 -15.25 3.76 -5.80
N PRO A 433 -14.09 3.26 -6.30
CA PRO A 433 -13.96 2.77 -7.66
C PRO A 433 -15.03 1.73 -8.04
N ASP A 434 -15.72 1.97 -9.17
CA ASP A 434 -16.78 1.11 -9.72
C ASP A 434 -18.02 0.92 -8.81
N SER A 435 -18.20 1.76 -7.78
CA SER A 435 -19.29 1.65 -6.79
C SER A 435 -20.33 2.76 -6.88
N ARG A 436 -21.51 2.58 -6.26
CA ARG A 436 -22.49 3.67 -6.01
C ARG A 436 -22.46 4.20 -4.57
N THR A 437 -21.51 3.74 -3.76
CA THR A 437 -21.39 4.04 -2.32
C THR A 437 -21.06 5.51 -2.09
N SER A 438 -21.75 6.17 -1.14
CA SER A 438 -21.42 7.55 -0.73
C SER A 438 -20.15 7.60 0.12
N LEU A 439 -19.57 8.78 0.32
CA LEU A 439 -18.38 8.93 1.18
C LEU A 439 -18.70 8.55 2.64
N ASP A 440 -19.87 8.92 3.17
CA ASP A 440 -20.31 8.53 4.52
C ASP A 440 -20.50 7.01 4.66
N GLN A 441 -21.10 6.37 3.66
CA GLN A 441 -21.25 4.90 3.66
C GLN A 441 -19.88 4.20 3.60
N ALA A 442 -18.94 4.75 2.83
CA ALA A 442 -17.59 4.21 2.75
C ALA A 442 -16.85 4.35 4.09
N ALA A 443 -16.99 5.49 4.77
CA ALA A 443 -16.43 5.70 6.10
C ALA A 443 -17.01 4.70 7.12
N GLY A 444 -18.32 4.47 7.11
CA GLY A 444 -18.97 3.49 7.98
C GLY A 444 -18.54 2.05 7.76
N LEU A 445 -18.37 1.62 6.51
CA LEU A 445 -17.87 0.28 6.19
C LEU A 445 -16.43 0.04 6.67
N ILE A 446 -15.66 1.10 6.87
CA ILE A 446 -14.28 1.07 7.31
C ILE A 446 -14.16 1.34 8.83
N GLY A 447 -15.27 1.35 9.57
CA GLY A 447 -15.29 1.37 11.03
C GLY A 447 -15.38 2.76 11.67
N ASP A 448 -15.95 3.75 10.98
CA ASP A 448 -16.33 5.07 11.50
C ASP A 448 -15.18 5.85 12.18
N ALA A 449 -13.93 5.57 11.80
CA ALA A 449 -12.77 6.31 12.30
C ALA A 449 -12.66 7.74 11.73
N ILE A 450 -13.40 8.03 10.66
CA ILE A 450 -13.50 9.32 9.98
C ILE A 450 -14.94 9.54 9.52
N ASP A 451 -15.30 10.78 9.22
CA ASP A 451 -16.58 11.10 8.60
C ASP A 451 -16.44 11.40 7.09
N GLY A 452 -17.55 11.39 6.34
CA GLY A 452 -17.52 11.65 4.90
C GLY A 452 -17.15 13.10 4.54
N THR A 453 -17.28 14.04 5.48
CA THR A 453 -16.89 15.45 5.26
C THR A 453 -15.37 15.58 5.24
N GLU A 454 -14.68 14.90 6.15
CA GLU A 454 -13.22 14.84 6.20
C GLU A 454 -12.64 14.09 5.00
N VAL A 455 -13.27 12.98 4.58
CA VAL A 455 -12.93 12.30 3.31
C VAL A 455 -13.03 13.27 2.15
N SER A 456 -14.13 14.02 2.04
CA SER A 456 -14.32 14.97 0.94
C SER A 456 -13.30 16.10 0.95
N ARG A 457 -12.96 16.64 2.13
CA ARG A 457 -11.97 17.71 2.28
C ARG A 457 -10.58 17.26 1.84
N LEU A 458 -10.10 16.14 2.38
CA LEU A 458 -8.77 15.62 2.05
C LEU A 458 -8.68 15.12 0.61
N LEU A 459 -9.77 14.58 0.06
CA LEU A 459 -9.84 14.23 -1.34
C LEU A 459 -9.69 15.47 -2.25
N GLN A 460 -10.26 16.63 -1.88
CA GLN A 460 -10.05 17.86 -2.64
C GLN A 460 -8.58 18.31 -2.59
N GLU A 461 -7.93 18.21 -1.42
CA GLU A 461 -6.50 18.52 -1.31
C GLU A 461 -5.62 17.58 -2.14
N LEU A 462 -6.02 16.32 -2.32
CA LEU A 462 -5.34 15.39 -3.23
C LEU A 462 -5.59 15.73 -4.70
N ASP A 463 -6.79 16.17 -5.06
CA ASP A 463 -7.16 16.56 -6.43
C ASP A 463 -6.38 17.79 -6.90
N ASP A 464 -6.07 18.71 -5.99
CA ASP A 464 -5.24 19.89 -6.25
C ASP A 464 -3.76 19.54 -6.55
N LEU A 465 -3.33 18.29 -6.31
CA LEU A 465 -1.97 17.84 -6.60
C LEU A 465 -1.79 17.48 -8.09
N PRO A 466 -0.67 17.87 -8.73
CA PRO A 466 -0.36 17.44 -10.10
C PRO A 466 -0.30 15.92 -10.30
N GLN A 467 0.00 15.18 -9.23
CA GLN A 467 0.10 13.72 -9.21
C GLN A 467 -1.27 13.01 -9.06
N TRP A 468 -2.37 13.75 -8.96
CA TRP A 468 -3.71 13.17 -8.75
C TRP A 468 -4.07 12.04 -9.73
N PRO A 469 -3.84 12.16 -11.05
CA PRO A 469 -4.13 11.06 -11.99
C PRO A 469 -3.37 9.77 -11.65
N ASP A 470 -2.13 9.88 -11.16
CA ASP A 470 -1.33 8.72 -10.77
C ASP A 470 -1.83 8.12 -9.44
N ILE A 471 -2.26 8.95 -8.50
CA ILE A 471 -2.90 8.50 -7.24
C ILE A 471 -4.22 7.75 -7.55
N ALA A 472 -5.08 8.33 -8.39
CA ALA A 472 -6.32 7.69 -8.81
C ALA A 472 -6.05 6.36 -9.54
N THR A 473 -5.03 6.31 -10.41
CA THR A 473 -4.59 5.08 -11.08
C THR A 473 -4.11 4.02 -10.08
N ALA A 474 -3.39 4.42 -9.03
CA ALA A 474 -2.97 3.51 -7.96
C ALA A 474 -4.18 2.90 -7.22
N LEU A 475 -5.19 3.72 -6.91
CA LEU A 475 -6.43 3.27 -6.29
C LEU A 475 -7.23 2.32 -7.20
N ASP A 476 -7.31 2.62 -8.50
CA ASP A 476 -7.97 1.75 -9.49
C ASP A 476 -7.29 0.38 -9.62
N ARG A 477 -5.95 0.36 -9.75
CA ARG A 477 -5.17 -0.89 -9.82
C ARG A 477 -5.33 -1.73 -8.57
N LEU A 478 -5.35 -1.06 -7.41
CA LEU A 478 -5.52 -1.73 -6.13
C LEU A 478 -6.94 -2.26 -5.92
N ALA A 479 -7.96 -1.51 -6.33
CA ALA A 479 -9.35 -1.96 -6.29
C ALA A 479 -9.54 -3.21 -7.18
N ASP A 480 -9.00 -3.22 -8.40
CA ASP A 480 -9.04 -4.38 -9.28
C ASP A 480 -8.33 -5.60 -8.65
N TYR A 481 -7.17 -5.39 -8.02
CA TYR A 481 -6.45 -6.46 -7.32
C TYR A 481 -7.25 -7.04 -6.16
N LEU A 482 -7.82 -6.20 -5.30
CA LEU A 482 -8.63 -6.67 -4.18
C LEU A 482 -9.93 -7.33 -4.61
N ASP A 483 -10.50 -6.94 -5.75
CA ASP A 483 -11.68 -7.60 -6.29
C ASP A 483 -11.35 -8.97 -6.92
N ALA A 484 -10.19 -9.09 -7.58
CA ALA A 484 -9.79 -10.31 -8.28
C ALA A 484 -9.20 -11.39 -7.35
N TYR A 485 -8.54 -11.00 -6.26
CA TYR A 485 -7.80 -11.91 -5.39
C TYR A 485 -8.35 -11.93 -3.94
N SER A 486 -8.25 -13.07 -3.27
CA SER A 486 -8.49 -13.17 -1.82
C SER A 486 -7.29 -12.63 -1.04
N THR A 487 -7.54 -11.90 0.04
CA THR A 487 -6.50 -11.45 0.98
C THR A 487 -6.41 -12.43 2.16
N PRO A 488 -5.24 -12.60 2.77
CA PRO A 488 -5.06 -13.54 3.86
C PRO A 488 -5.62 -13.05 5.20
N ILE A 489 -6.00 -11.76 5.33
CA ILE A 489 -6.60 -11.18 6.53
C ILE A 489 -8.02 -10.72 6.19
N ASP A 490 -9.00 -11.10 7.02
CA ASP A 490 -10.34 -10.48 7.06
C ASP A 490 -10.36 -9.36 8.10
N TYR A 491 -10.11 -8.13 7.65
CA TYR A 491 -10.15 -6.93 8.48
C TYR A 491 -11.56 -6.59 8.98
N GLY A 492 -12.60 -7.03 8.28
CA GLY A 492 -13.97 -6.88 8.77
C GLY A 492 -14.20 -7.66 10.07
N ARG A 493 -13.68 -8.89 10.13
CA ARG A 493 -13.64 -9.69 11.35
C ARG A 493 -12.70 -9.11 12.40
N ARG A 494 -11.46 -8.74 12.03
CA ARG A 494 -10.48 -8.18 12.98
C ARG A 494 -10.99 -6.94 13.71
N ARG A 495 -11.71 -6.04 13.02
CA ARG A 495 -12.32 -4.84 13.64
C ARG A 495 -13.32 -5.13 14.76
N LEU A 496 -13.96 -6.30 14.74
CA LEU A 496 -15.02 -6.68 15.68
C LEU A 496 -14.53 -7.61 16.81
N LEU A 497 -13.23 -7.94 16.85
CA LEU A 497 -12.65 -8.77 17.91
C LEU A 497 -12.60 -8.02 19.25
N ASP A 498 -12.66 -8.79 20.34
CA ASP A 498 -12.47 -8.27 21.70
C ASP A 498 -10.98 -8.19 22.05
N TYR A 499 -10.45 -6.97 22.17
CA TYR A 499 -9.04 -6.71 22.48
C TYR A 499 -8.75 -6.47 23.96
N THR A 500 -9.72 -6.64 24.86
CA THR A 500 -9.54 -6.40 26.30
C THR A 500 -8.43 -7.26 26.91
N GLY A 501 -8.30 -8.51 26.45
CA GLY A 501 -7.26 -9.46 26.85
C GLY A 501 -5.90 -9.28 26.16
N LEU A 502 -5.73 -8.30 25.27
CA LEU A 502 -4.50 -8.13 24.49
C LEU A 502 -3.34 -7.67 25.39
N LEU A 503 -2.27 -8.46 25.45
CA LEU A 503 -1.04 -8.23 26.22
C LEU A 503 -1.33 -7.90 27.71
N PRO A 504 -1.66 -8.91 28.53
CA PRO A 504 -1.86 -8.75 29.97
C PRO A 504 -0.60 -8.24 30.69
N HIS A 505 -0.77 -7.58 31.83
CA HIS A 505 0.33 -6.98 32.60
C HIS A 505 1.45 -7.98 32.93
N ASP A 506 1.09 -9.18 33.40
CA ASP A 506 2.05 -10.21 33.78
C ASP A 506 2.90 -10.66 32.58
N ARG A 507 2.28 -10.74 31.40
CA ARG A 507 2.95 -11.11 30.16
C ARG A 507 3.84 -10.00 29.62
N TRP A 508 3.42 -8.74 29.75
CA TRP A 508 4.29 -7.58 29.48
C TRP A 508 5.54 -7.57 30.36
N LEU A 509 5.39 -7.85 31.66
CA LEU A 509 6.52 -7.98 32.56
C LEU A 509 7.43 -9.12 32.10
N GLU A 510 6.90 -10.30 31.77
CA GLU A 510 7.69 -11.43 31.29
C GLU A 510 8.50 -11.08 30.03
N ILE A 511 7.87 -10.44 29.03
CA ILE A 511 8.52 -9.99 27.81
C ILE A 511 9.63 -8.98 28.13
N CYS A 512 9.39 -8.02 29.03
CA CYS A 512 10.40 -7.07 29.49
C CYS A 512 11.60 -7.78 30.14
N HIS A 513 11.37 -8.78 30.99
CA HIS A 513 12.43 -9.57 31.62
C HIS A 513 13.20 -10.39 30.59
N ARG A 514 12.51 -11.01 29.62
CA ARG A 514 13.11 -11.83 28.55
C ARG A 514 13.95 -11.01 27.58
N THR A 515 13.56 -9.77 27.30
CA THR A 515 14.21 -8.90 26.28
C THR A 515 15.20 -7.90 26.88
N GLY A 516 15.23 -7.74 28.20
CA GLY A 516 16.01 -6.70 28.86
C GLY A 516 15.44 -5.30 28.63
N THR A 517 14.13 -5.19 28.36
CA THR A 517 13.43 -3.91 28.21
C THR A 517 12.97 -3.43 29.58
N PRO A 518 13.15 -2.14 29.95
CA PRO A 518 12.61 -1.64 31.21
C PRO A 518 11.08 -1.54 31.13
N PRO A 519 10.32 -2.17 32.05
CA PRO A 519 8.85 -2.22 32.00
C PRO A 519 8.19 -0.84 32.17
N GLY A 520 8.88 0.12 32.79
CA GLY A 520 8.39 1.48 33.01
C GLY A 520 7.29 1.56 34.09
N THR A 521 6.62 2.71 34.17
CA THR A 521 5.55 3.00 35.15
C THR A 521 4.15 2.69 34.59
N GLY A 522 4.00 1.67 33.76
CA GLY A 522 2.74 1.29 33.09
C GLY A 522 2.44 2.06 31.78
N ARG A 523 2.98 3.26 31.58
CA ARG A 523 2.77 4.03 30.31
C ARG A 523 3.31 3.31 29.07
N ARG A 524 4.44 2.60 29.19
CA ARG A 524 5.05 1.83 28.08
C ARG A 524 4.22 0.62 27.69
N GLU A 525 3.64 -0.06 28.68
CA GLU A 525 2.71 -1.16 28.46
C GLU A 525 1.50 -0.68 27.66
N ARG A 526 0.87 0.43 28.07
CA ARG A 526 -0.26 1.04 27.34
C ARG A 526 0.09 1.36 25.88
N ILE A 527 1.29 1.88 25.63
CA ILE A 527 1.79 2.16 24.27
C ILE A 527 1.95 0.85 23.47
N ALA A 528 2.57 -0.17 24.05
CA ALA A 528 2.74 -1.46 23.39
C ALA A 528 1.39 -2.11 23.06
N ARG A 529 0.43 -2.06 24.00
CA ARG A 529 -0.95 -2.53 23.82
C ARG A 529 -1.65 -1.78 22.68
N SER A 530 -1.61 -0.45 22.67
CA SER A 530 -2.25 0.35 21.62
C SER A 530 -1.64 0.12 20.23
N GLN A 531 -0.32 -0.13 20.15
CA GLN A 531 0.36 -0.44 18.89
C GLN A 531 0.00 -1.83 18.37
N LEU A 532 -0.02 -2.83 19.25
CA LEU A 532 -0.47 -4.18 18.90
C LEU A 532 -1.94 -4.16 18.46
N PHE A 533 -2.78 -3.41 19.15
CA PHE A 533 -4.18 -3.21 18.77
C PHE A 533 -4.28 -2.65 17.34
N GLN A 534 -3.64 -1.53 17.04
CA GLN A 534 -3.67 -0.94 15.69
C GLN A 534 -3.15 -1.92 14.63
N ARG A 535 -2.06 -2.66 14.91
CA ARG A 535 -1.51 -3.65 13.96
C ARG A 535 -2.47 -4.82 13.70
N LEU A 536 -3.15 -5.30 14.74
CA LEU A 536 -4.01 -6.48 14.65
C LEU A 536 -5.41 -6.17 14.11
N SER A 537 -6.03 -5.09 14.57
CA SER A 537 -7.39 -4.68 14.19
C SER A 537 -7.42 -3.88 12.90
N GLY A 538 -6.32 -3.19 12.60
CA GLY A 538 -6.27 -2.18 11.56
C GLY A 538 -6.98 -0.89 11.95
N LEU A 539 -7.49 -0.72 13.18
CA LEU A 539 -8.12 0.52 13.67
C LEU A 539 -7.08 1.53 14.17
N PRO A 540 -7.42 2.83 14.28
CA PRO A 540 -6.56 3.80 14.94
C PRO A 540 -6.20 3.38 16.38
N ALA A 541 -4.97 3.63 16.82
CA ALA A 541 -4.55 3.30 18.18
C ALA A 541 -5.41 3.98 19.27
N GLU A 542 -6.03 5.10 18.95
CA GLU A 542 -6.92 5.87 19.83
C GLU A 542 -8.27 5.19 20.07
N SER A 543 -8.68 4.26 19.19
CA SER A 543 -9.91 3.47 19.34
C SER A 543 -9.75 2.31 20.32
N PHE A 544 -8.56 2.12 20.91
CA PHE A 544 -8.33 1.08 21.91
C PHE A 544 -9.15 1.37 23.18
N PRO A 545 -9.94 0.40 23.70
CA PRO A 545 -10.69 0.56 24.94
C PRO A 545 -9.73 0.72 26.14
N ASP A 546 -9.65 1.92 26.70
CA ASP A 546 -8.76 2.22 27.83
C ASP A 546 -9.50 3.06 28.89
N ASP A 547 -9.71 2.46 30.06
CA ASP A 547 -10.41 3.07 31.19
C ASP A 547 -9.69 4.32 31.74
N LEU A 548 -8.39 4.49 31.44
CA LEU A 548 -7.57 5.60 31.92
C LEU A 548 -7.60 6.83 31.02
N GLY A 549 -8.15 6.72 29.80
CA GLY A 549 -8.23 7.81 28.81
C GLY A 549 -6.87 8.40 28.37
N GLY A 550 -6.90 9.38 27.46
CA GLY A 550 -5.73 10.18 27.09
C GLY A 550 -4.79 9.59 26.01
N LEU A 551 -5.21 8.53 25.32
CA LEU A 551 -4.49 7.99 24.15
C LEU A 551 -4.39 9.02 23.01
N ASP A 552 -5.38 9.92 22.90
CA ASP A 552 -5.41 11.02 21.93
C ASP A 552 -4.65 12.29 22.40
N SER A 553 -3.85 12.20 23.48
CA SER A 553 -2.99 13.32 23.86
C SER A 553 -1.76 13.42 22.96
N ALA A 554 -1.37 14.64 22.58
CA ALA A 554 -0.17 14.88 21.77
C ALA A 554 1.11 14.32 22.44
N GLU A 555 1.15 14.35 23.78
CA GLU A 555 2.25 13.81 24.57
C GLU A 555 2.31 12.28 24.50
N PHE A 556 1.16 11.59 24.60
CA PHE A 556 1.09 10.14 24.42
C PHE A 556 1.53 9.74 23.01
N ARG A 557 1.07 10.45 21.98
CA ARG A 557 1.50 10.24 20.58
C ARG A 557 3.00 10.39 20.42
N ALA A 558 3.59 11.49 20.89
CA ALA A 558 5.03 11.71 20.81
C ALA A 558 5.84 10.59 21.50
N THR A 559 5.34 10.12 22.65
CA THR A 559 5.96 9.03 23.41
C THR A 559 5.83 7.68 22.69
N SER A 560 4.66 7.40 22.08
CA SER A 560 4.41 6.18 21.29
C SER A 560 5.29 6.11 20.04
N LEU A 561 5.39 7.21 19.30
CA LEU A 561 6.25 7.30 18.12
C LEU A 561 7.73 7.11 18.49
N ARG A 562 8.16 7.65 19.63
CA ARG A 562 9.52 7.44 20.14
C ARG A 562 9.76 6.01 20.62
N PHE A 563 8.76 5.37 21.23
CA PHE A 563 8.83 3.98 21.65
C PHE A 563 9.06 3.05 20.46
N THR A 564 8.27 3.23 19.38
CA THR A 564 8.43 2.48 18.11
C THR A 564 9.82 2.66 17.53
N ALA A 565 10.26 3.92 17.39
CA ALA A 565 11.55 4.23 16.77
C ALA A 565 12.76 3.69 17.54
N LEU A 566 12.63 3.46 18.85
CA LEU A 566 13.71 2.97 19.70
C LEU A 566 13.57 1.49 20.08
N GLN A 567 12.54 0.81 19.58
CA GLN A 567 12.32 -0.62 19.80
C GLN A 567 13.52 -1.44 19.32
N THR A 568 13.80 -2.55 20.01
CA THR A 568 14.87 -3.48 19.62
C THR A 568 14.27 -4.67 18.85
N PRO A 569 15.06 -5.36 18.00
CA PRO A 569 14.58 -6.54 17.29
C PRO A 569 14.01 -7.61 18.22
N GLU A 570 14.61 -7.81 19.39
CA GLU A 570 14.18 -8.81 20.37
C GLU A 570 12.81 -8.46 20.98
N LEU A 571 12.57 -7.18 21.28
CA LEU A 571 11.27 -6.73 21.77
C LEU A 571 10.20 -6.80 20.68
N ALA A 572 10.53 -6.42 19.44
CA ALA A 572 9.61 -6.50 18.32
C ALA A 572 9.16 -7.95 18.07
N LEU A 573 10.10 -8.90 18.04
CA LEU A 573 9.82 -10.32 17.85
C LEU A 573 8.98 -10.89 19.01
N ALA A 574 9.31 -10.56 20.26
CA ALA A 574 8.53 -11.02 21.41
C ALA A 574 7.08 -10.48 21.43
N LEU A 575 6.85 -9.24 20.96
CA LEU A 575 5.50 -8.70 20.82
C LEU A 575 4.75 -9.30 19.61
N GLN A 576 5.46 -9.68 18.55
CA GLN A 576 4.86 -10.41 17.42
C GLN A 576 4.40 -11.81 17.84
N GLU A 577 5.20 -12.54 18.61
CA GLU A 577 4.84 -13.86 19.18
C GLU A 577 3.55 -13.74 20.02
N GLU A 578 3.52 -12.79 20.95
CA GLU A 578 2.34 -12.56 21.81
C GLU A 578 1.08 -12.22 20.99
N ALA A 579 1.24 -11.42 19.94
CA ALA A 579 0.12 -11.05 19.09
C ALA A 579 -0.40 -12.23 18.25
N LEU A 580 0.47 -13.17 17.85
CA LEU A 580 0.06 -14.43 17.22
C LEU A 580 -0.64 -15.37 18.23
N GLU A 581 -0.13 -15.48 19.46
CA GLU A 581 -0.78 -16.23 20.54
C GLU A 581 -2.18 -15.68 20.85
N PHE A 582 -2.34 -14.35 20.85
CA PHE A 582 -3.63 -13.69 21.02
C PHE A 582 -4.61 -13.98 19.87
N LEU A 583 -4.15 -14.02 18.63
CA LEU A 583 -5.01 -14.40 17.50
C LEU A 583 -5.41 -15.87 17.57
N ALA A 584 -4.48 -16.73 17.96
CA ALA A 584 -4.74 -18.15 18.15
C ALA A 584 -5.76 -18.40 19.27
N SER A 585 -5.79 -17.60 20.33
CA SER A 585 -6.80 -17.71 21.40
C SER A 585 -8.21 -17.29 20.95
N HIS A 586 -8.32 -16.61 19.81
CA HIS A 586 -9.59 -16.23 19.15
C HIS A 586 -9.91 -17.10 17.93
N ASP A 587 -9.35 -18.31 17.85
CA ASP A 587 -9.54 -19.27 16.75
C ASP A 587 -9.07 -18.77 15.36
N ILE A 588 -8.06 -17.89 15.34
CA ILE A 588 -7.44 -17.38 14.10
C ILE A 588 -6.01 -17.91 13.99
N HIS A 589 -5.83 -19.00 13.27
CA HIS A 589 -4.52 -19.66 13.07
C HIS A 589 -3.91 -19.43 11.69
N ASP A 590 -4.75 -19.19 10.67
CA ASP A 590 -4.33 -19.19 9.26
C ASP A 590 -4.03 -17.78 8.70
N GLU A 591 -4.22 -16.73 9.52
CA GLU A 591 -3.98 -15.35 9.11
C GLU A 591 -2.62 -14.84 9.61
N PRO A 592 -1.83 -14.13 8.78
CA PRO A 592 -0.64 -13.45 9.25
C PRO A 592 -0.99 -12.29 10.19
N LEU A 593 0.01 -11.82 10.93
CA LEU A 593 -0.12 -10.63 11.80
C LEU A 593 -0.45 -9.38 10.99
N THR A 594 0.31 -9.14 9.92
CA THR A 594 0.15 -8.03 8.99
C THR A 594 0.23 -8.55 7.57
N TRP A 595 -0.49 -7.88 6.67
CA TRP A 595 -0.45 -8.14 5.24
C TRP A 595 -0.59 -6.82 4.50
N GLN A 596 0.03 -6.74 3.31
CA GLN A 596 -0.10 -5.59 2.44
C GLN A 596 -0.12 -6.00 0.96
N PRO A 597 -0.78 -5.20 0.10
CA PRO A 597 -0.83 -5.47 -1.32
C PRO A 597 0.53 -5.25 -1.98
N PRO A 598 0.85 -5.99 -3.05
CA PRO A 598 2.12 -5.88 -3.77
C PRO A 598 2.38 -4.46 -4.29
N THR A 599 3.56 -3.90 -4.00
CA THR A 599 3.95 -2.56 -4.46
C THR A 599 4.21 -2.47 -5.97
N VAL A 600 4.30 -3.61 -6.66
CA VAL A 600 4.40 -3.67 -8.14
C VAL A 600 3.19 -3.02 -8.83
N LEU A 601 2.05 -2.93 -8.14
CA LEU A 601 0.88 -2.21 -8.66
C LEU A 601 1.16 -0.70 -8.85
N LEU A 602 2.14 -0.16 -8.13
CA LEU A 602 2.56 1.25 -8.20
C LEU A 602 3.61 1.51 -9.28
N THR A 603 4.07 0.49 -10.00
CA THR A 603 5.13 0.65 -11.01
C THR A 603 4.68 1.58 -12.14
N GLY A 604 5.56 2.52 -12.49
CA GLY A 604 5.34 3.50 -13.57
C GLY A 604 4.51 4.73 -13.17
N LEU A 605 4.15 4.89 -11.89
CA LEU A 605 3.39 6.03 -11.38
C LEU A 605 4.32 7.05 -10.70
N SER A 606 4.07 8.34 -10.90
CA SER A 606 4.79 9.44 -10.25
C SER A 606 4.06 9.85 -8.97
N LEU A 607 4.31 9.11 -7.89
CA LEU A 607 3.65 9.32 -6.60
C LEU A 607 4.31 10.46 -5.80
N PRO A 608 3.56 11.20 -4.96
CA PRO A 608 4.06 12.40 -4.29
C PRO A 608 5.03 12.11 -3.12
N GLY A 609 4.90 10.96 -2.46
CA GLY A 609 5.70 10.58 -1.30
C GLY A 609 6.97 9.80 -1.64
N PRO A 610 7.96 9.75 -0.74
CA PRO A 610 9.20 9.02 -0.98
C PRO A 610 8.98 7.50 -0.98
N ASP A 611 9.79 6.77 -1.74
CA ASP A 611 9.84 5.32 -1.67
C ASP A 611 10.72 4.86 -0.49
N PRO A 612 10.15 4.21 0.54
CA PRO A 612 10.92 3.73 1.69
C PRO A 612 12.01 2.71 1.33
N ALA A 613 11.92 2.04 0.18
CA ALA A 613 12.90 1.04 -0.24
C ALA A 613 14.29 1.63 -0.55
N HIS A 614 14.40 2.95 -0.77
CA HIS A 614 15.67 3.62 -1.04
C HIS A 614 16.42 4.08 0.22
N ILE A 615 15.88 3.84 1.42
CA ILE A 615 16.49 4.28 2.67
C ILE A 615 17.64 3.32 3.05
N ASP A 616 18.84 3.87 3.25
CA ASP A 616 20.01 3.13 3.74
C ASP A 616 19.81 2.68 5.19
N LEU A 617 19.50 1.39 5.36
CA LEU A 617 19.17 0.76 6.64
C LEU A 617 20.34 0.79 7.65
N PRO A 618 21.58 0.36 7.31
CA PRO A 618 22.73 0.51 8.19
C PRO A 618 22.94 1.94 8.68
N ARG A 619 22.83 2.93 7.78
CA ARG A 619 23.03 4.33 8.15
C ARG A 619 21.91 4.84 9.04
N LEU A 620 20.66 4.44 8.78
CA LEU A 620 19.51 4.76 9.62
C LEU A 620 19.68 4.22 11.06
N HIS A 621 20.07 2.95 11.20
CA HIS A 621 20.28 2.33 12.52
C HIS A 621 21.33 3.08 13.34
N GLN A 622 22.41 3.55 12.70
CA GLN A 622 23.42 4.38 13.36
C GLN A 622 22.83 5.71 13.86
N LEU A 623 22.17 6.46 12.98
CA LEU A 623 21.63 7.80 13.29
C LEU A 623 20.60 7.76 14.44
N VAL A 624 19.82 6.68 14.53
CA VAL A 624 18.76 6.55 15.53
C VAL A 624 19.28 6.29 16.95
N ARG A 625 20.51 5.77 17.10
CA ARG A 625 21.08 5.45 18.41
C ARG A 625 22.00 6.54 18.98
N GLU A 626 22.38 7.54 18.19
CA GLU A 626 23.37 8.57 18.58
C GLU A 626 22.78 9.83 19.25
N ARG A 627 21.48 10.13 19.10
CA ARG A 627 20.89 11.44 19.51
C ARG A 627 19.52 11.37 20.19
N GLN A 628 19.12 12.48 20.84
CA GLN A 628 17.85 12.63 21.55
C GLN A 628 16.61 12.77 20.63
N HIS A 629 16.77 13.30 19.41
CA HIS A 629 15.71 13.39 18.37
C HIS A 629 16.09 12.59 17.11
N PRO A 630 16.10 11.26 17.21
CA PRO A 630 16.72 10.39 16.20
C PRO A 630 16.01 10.38 14.85
N VAL A 631 14.67 10.35 14.84
CA VAL A 631 13.88 10.15 13.62
C VAL A 631 13.85 11.40 12.73
N GLN A 632 13.63 12.59 13.30
CA GLN A 632 13.63 13.85 12.54
C GLN A 632 15.00 14.13 11.92
N HIS A 633 16.07 13.88 12.67
CA HIS A 633 17.42 14.03 12.15
C HIS A 633 17.73 13.00 11.06
N ALA A 634 17.36 11.74 11.25
CA ALA A 634 17.55 10.69 10.24
C ALA A 634 16.80 11.02 8.94
N ALA A 635 15.57 11.53 9.04
CA ALA A 635 14.78 11.98 7.89
C ALA A 635 15.50 13.07 7.10
N GLN A 636 16.02 14.10 7.77
CA GLN A 636 16.79 15.19 7.14
C GLN A 636 18.09 14.70 6.50
N VAL A 637 18.85 13.83 7.17
CA VAL A 637 20.14 13.34 6.67
C VAL A 637 19.98 12.38 5.50
N LEU A 638 18.94 11.55 5.51
CA LEU A 638 18.69 10.54 4.48
C LEU A 638 17.78 11.06 3.35
N GLY A 639 17.34 12.32 3.41
CA GLY A 639 16.46 12.92 2.39
C GLY A 639 15.09 12.25 2.29
N ALA A 640 14.56 11.75 3.41
CA ALA A 640 13.28 11.03 3.50
C ALA A 640 12.29 11.72 4.43
N THR A 641 11.01 11.35 4.39
CA THR A 641 10.00 11.85 5.34
C THR A 641 10.12 11.15 6.70
N VAL A 642 9.68 11.82 7.76
CA VAL A 642 9.70 11.29 9.14
C VAL A 642 8.90 9.98 9.22
N GLU A 643 7.78 9.90 8.50
CA GLU A 643 6.89 8.76 8.41
C GLU A 643 7.55 7.58 7.68
N ALA A 644 8.30 7.83 6.59
CA ALA A 644 9.08 6.81 5.90
C ALA A 644 10.15 6.20 6.82
N ILE A 645 10.87 7.03 7.58
CA ILE A 645 11.83 6.54 8.56
C ILE A 645 11.15 5.69 9.65
N ARG A 646 9.99 6.12 10.15
CA ARG A 646 9.24 5.36 11.16
C ARG A 646 8.80 4.00 10.64
N LEU A 647 8.33 3.94 9.39
CA LEU A 647 7.96 2.68 8.75
C LEU A 647 9.15 1.72 8.66
N VAL A 648 10.31 2.19 8.17
CA VAL A 648 11.50 1.33 8.06
C VAL A 648 11.96 0.85 9.43
N LEU A 649 11.86 1.66 10.49
CA LEU A 649 12.17 1.23 11.86
C LEU A 649 11.13 0.26 12.44
N ASP A 650 9.87 0.34 12.00
CA ASP A 650 8.79 -0.55 12.39
C ASP A 650 8.98 -1.96 11.81
N GLU A 651 9.42 -2.03 10.54
CA GLU A 651 9.74 -3.26 9.81
C GLU A 651 11.13 -3.83 10.17
N HIS A 652 12.10 -2.95 10.38
CA HIS A 652 13.49 -3.28 10.68
C HIS A 652 14.02 -2.51 11.90
N PRO A 653 13.64 -2.94 13.13
CA PRO A 653 14.06 -2.27 14.36
C PRO A 653 15.59 -2.18 14.49
N ALA A 654 16.08 -1.02 14.93
CA ALA A 654 17.52 -0.82 15.12
C ALA A 654 18.04 -1.70 16.28
N PRO A 655 19.18 -2.40 16.15
CA PRO A 655 19.79 -3.11 17.28
C PRO A 655 20.09 -2.17 18.47
N ALA A 656 20.04 -2.71 19.69
CA ALA A 656 20.42 -1.94 20.87
C ALA A 656 21.94 -1.67 20.88
N PRO A 657 22.41 -0.46 21.25
CA PRO A 657 23.83 -0.20 21.39
C PRO A 657 24.45 -1.06 22.50
N PRO A 658 25.75 -1.42 22.41
CA PRO A 658 26.44 -2.15 23.46
C PRO A 658 26.42 -1.33 24.76
N LEU A 659 25.92 -1.95 25.84
CA LEU A 659 25.71 -1.28 27.12
C LEU A 659 27.03 -1.09 27.88
N THR A 660 27.15 0.03 28.57
CA THR A 660 28.15 0.20 29.64
C THR A 660 27.79 -0.69 30.84
N GLU A 661 28.78 -1.13 31.64
CA GLU A 661 28.56 -2.04 32.79
C GLU A 661 27.45 -1.55 33.75
N ASN A 662 27.35 -0.24 33.96
CA ASN A 662 26.34 0.35 34.85
C ASN A 662 24.93 0.31 34.24
N ALA A 663 24.81 0.48 32.91
CA ALA A 663 23.54 0.34 32.20
C ALA A 663 23.11 -1.14 32.08
N ALA A 664 24.06 -2.07 31.98
CA ALA A 664 23.76 -3.50 31.99
C ALA A 664 23.14 -3.98 33.34
N ARG A 665 23.55 -3.36 34.46
CA ARG A 665 22.96 -3.61 35.80
C ARG A 665 21.54 -3.05 35.95
N SER A 666 21.26 -1.86 35.40
CA SER A 666 19.95 -1.20 35.54
C SER A 666 18.86 -1.76 34.63
N THR A 667 19.23 -2.43 33.53
CA THR A 667 18.31 -2.82 32.45
C THR A 667 17.95 -4.32 32.46
N GLY A 668 18.28 -5.06 33.52
CA GLY A 668 17.92 -6.48 33.67
C GLY A 668 18.70 -7.48 32.79
N ARG A 669 19.57 -7.00 31.89
CA ARG A 669 20.32 -7.85 30.94
C ARG A 669 21.32 -8.82 31.60
N ILE A 670 21.90 -8.46 32.75
CA ILE A 670 22.72 -9.40 33.55
C ILE A 670 21.88 -10.57 34.07
N ARG A 671 20.60 -10.33 34.37
CA ARG A 671 19.65 -11.37 34.82
C ARG A 671 19.20 -12.24 33.64
N GLN A 672 19.01 -11.65 32.46
CA GLN A 672 18.79 -12.38 31.20
C GLN A 672 19.98 -13.27 30.82
N GLN A 673 21.20 -12.74 30.88
CA GLN A 673 22.44 -13.51 30.66
C GLN A 673 22.59 -14.64 31.68
N ALA A 674 22.25 -14.39 32.95
CA ALA A 674 22.23 -15.43 33.98
C ALA A 674 21.20 -16.53 33.69
N ARG A 675 20.02 -16.18 33.15
CA ARG A 675 18.96 -17.13 32.75
C ARG A 675 19.39 -18.00 31.57
N GLN A 676 20.07 -17.42 30.58
CA GLN A 676 20.61 -18.16 29.42
C GLN A 676 21.78 -19.06 29.80
N ALA A 677 22.68 -18.58 30.66
CA ALA A 677 23.84 -19.34 31.11
C ALA A 677 23.46 -20.44 32.13
N ILE A 678 22.38 -20.25 32.89
CA ILE A 678 21.89 -21.20 33.88
C ILE A 678 20.37 -21.39 33.70
N PRO A 679 19.97 -22.26 32.76
CA PRO A 679 18.58 -22.71 32.62
C PRO A 679 18.05 -23.32 33.92
N GLU A 680 16.73 -23.38 34.07
CA GLU A 680 16.06 -23.90 35.27
C GLU A 680 16.56 -25.29 35.67
N GLU A 681 16.62 -26.23 34.73
CA GLU A 681 17.14 -27.59 34.95
C GLU A 681 18.58 -27.60 35.46
N ARG A 682 19.44 -26.73 34.91
CA ARG A 682 20.83 -26.62 35.34
C ARG A 682 20.93 -25.97 36.72
N PHE A 683 20.04 -25.03 37.04
CA PHE A 683 19.97 -24.42 38.36
C PHE A 683 19.49 -25.42 39.41
N ILE A 684 18.46 -26.22 39.09
CA ILE A 684 17.98 -27.35 39.91
C ILE A 684 19.10 -28.36 40.11
N GLN A 685 19.79 -28.76 39.05
CA GLN A 685 20.92 -29.68 39.14
C GLN A 685 22.03 -29.14 40.05
N LEU A 686 22.45 -27.89 39.87
CA LEU A 686 23.53 -27.30 40.67
C LEU A 686 23.11 -27.06 42.12
N TYR A 687 21.89 -26.58 42.36
CA TYR A 687 21.42 -26.13 43.66
C TYR A 687 20.79 -27.27 44.48
N LEU A 688 19.86 -28.02 43.90
CA LEU A 688 19.11 -29.09 44.57
C LEU A 688 19.87 -30.43 44.50
N ASP A 689 20.32 -30.87 43.32
CA ASP A 689 20.89 -32.23 43.15
C ASP A 689 22.37 -32.32 43.57
N GLU A 690 23.20 -31.38 43.10
CA GLU A 690 24.64 -31.29 43.44
C GLU A 690 24.88 -30.59 44.78
N HIS A 691 23.80 -30.14 45.45
CA HIS A 691 23.81 -29.45 46.73
C HIS A 691 24.70 -28.20 46.82
N ARG A 692 25.06 -27.53 45.72
CA ARG A 692 25.94 -26.35 45.76
C ARG A 692 25.21 -25.15 46.34
N SER A 693 25.92 -24.38 47.15
CA SER A 693 25.41 -23.09 47.66
C SER A 693 25.36 -22.05 46.54
N LEU A 694 24.50 -21.03 46.66
CA LEU A 694 24.44 -19.91 45.71
C LEU A 694 25.80 -19.23 45.51
N GLN A 695 26.69 -19.28 46.51
CA GLN A 695 28.03 -18.70 46.43
C GLN A 695 29.01 -19.57 45.62
N GLN A 696 28.86 -20.89 45.67
CA GLN A 696 29.60 -21.79 44.79
C GLN A 696 29.08 -21.70 43.35
N ILE A 697 27.77 -21.56 43.16
CA ILE A 697 27.17 -21.32 41.85
C ILE A 697 27.67 -19.97 41.28
N ALA A 698 27.80 -18.93 42.11
CA ALA A 698 28.37 -17.65 41.71
C ALA A 698 29.82 -17.75 41.22
N ILE A 699 30.65 -18.57 41.88
CA ILE A 699 32.04 -18.78 41.48
C ILE A 699 32.13 -19.53 40.14
N VAL A 700 31.28 -20.53 39.95
CA VAL A 700 31.28 -21.36 38.73
C VAL A 700 30.73 -20.60 37.53
N THR A 701 29.75 -19.73 37.74
CA THR A 701 29.00 -19.08 36.65
C THR A 701 29.39 -17.60 36.45
N GLY A 702 30.14 -17.01 37.38
CA GLY A 702 30.55 -15.60 37.33
C GLY A 702 29.46 -14.60 37.71
N PHE A 703 28.22 -15.04 37.98
CA PHE A 703 27.11 -14.17 38.36
C PHE A 703 27.06 -13.89 39.86
N SER A 704 26.73 -12.65 40.23
CA SER A 704 26.64 -12.27 41.65
C SER A 704 25.54 -13.05 42.39
N ARG A 705 25.74 -13.26 43.70
CA ARG A 705 24.75 -13.92 44.57
C ARG A 705 23.36 -13.25 44.54
N SER A 706 23.31 -11.92 44.41
CA SER A 706 22.05 -11.16 44.29
C SER A 706 21.26 -11.58 43.05
N VAL A 707 21.94 -11.70 41.91
CA VAL A 707 21.33 -12.12 40.63
C VAL A 707 20.83 -13.56 40.71
N LEU A 708 21.61 -14.48 41.30
CA LEU A 708 21.20 -15.88 41.48
C LEU A 708 20.03 -16.04 42.48
N THR A 709 19.94 -15.17 43.49
CA THR A 709 18.81 -15.16 44.44
C THR A 709 17.52 -14.71 43.74
N GLY A 710 17.62 -13.70 42.86
CA GLY A 710 16.52 -13.29 42.00
C GLY A 710 16.10 -14.41 41.03
N LEU A 711 17.07 -15.06 40.38
CA LEU A 711 16.83 -16.16 39.44
C LEU A 711 16.14 -17.36 40.10
N ALA A 712 16.54 -17.72 41.33
CA ALA A 712 15.89 -18.78 42.10
C ALA A 712 14.42 -18.49 42.40
N LYS A 713 14.08 -17.23 42.70
CA LYS A 713 12.68 -16.80 42.87
C LYS A 713 11.91 -16.88 41.54
N ASP A 714 12.54 -16.47 40.45
CA ASP A 714 11.93 -16.48 39.11
C ASP A 714 11.63 -17.91 38.63
N TYR A 715 12.45 -18.90 39.03
CA TYR A 715 12.24 -20.33 38.77
C TYR A 715 11.39 -21.04 39.83
N GLY A 716 10.86 -20.33 40.83
CA GLY A 716 10.08 -20.96 41.91
C GLY A 716 10.87 -21.93 42.80
N ILE A 717 12.20 -21.86 42.80
CA ILE A 717 13.07 -22.77 43.55
C ILE A 717 13.16 -22.28 45.01
N PRO A 718 12.71 -23.07 46.00
CA PRO A 718 12.75 -22.67 47.40
C PRO A 718 14.20 -22.52 47.86
N LEU A 719 14.54 -21.32 48.32
CA LEU A 719 15.88 -21.02 48.84
C LEU A 719 16.04 -21.66 50.23
N ARG A 720 17.15 -22.39 50.43
CA ARG A 720 17.48 -23.04 51.71
C ARG A 720 17.48 -22.04 52.86
N GLU A 721 16.65 -22.30 53.86
CA GLU A 721 16.57 -21.52 55.09
C GLU A 721 17.78 -21.81 55.98
N GLY A 722 18.81 -21.00 55.79
CA GLY A 722 19.89 -20.92 56.75
C GLY A 722 20.79 -22.16 56.84
N PRO A 723 21.72 -22.14 57.79
CA PRO A 723 22.96 -22.87 57.65
C PRO A 723 22.87 -24.16 58.50
N GLN A 724 21.86 -25.00 58.22
CA GLN A 724 21.61 -26.25 58.95
C GLN A 724 21.94 -27.51 58.14
N ASP A 725 22.15 -27.38 56.83
CA ASP A 725 22.33 -28.53 55.92
C ASP A 725 23.78 -28.87 55.53
N TYR A 726 24.79 -28.23 56.11
CA TYR A 726 26.17 -28.68 55.91
C TYR A 726 26.48 -29.89 56.80
N ARG A 727 26.42 -31.08 56.20
CA ARG A 727 26.94 -32.32 56.79
C ARG A 727 28.31 -32.12 57.47
N ARG A 728 28.32 -32.40 58.77
CA ARG A 728 29.42 -32.82 59.66
C ARG A 728 30.85 -32.76 59.07
N ARG A 729 31.58 -31.68 59.36
CA ARG A 729 33.05 -31.70 59.51
C ARG A 729 33.40 -31.26 60.93
N GLY A 730 33.87 -32.22 61.74
CA GLY A 730 34.50 -32.00 63.05
C GLY A 730 33.54 -31.69 64.20
N THR A 731 32.85 -32.71 64.74
CA THR A 731 32.31 -32.65 66.11
C THR A 731 33.49 -32.65 67.08
N VAL A 732 33.67 -31.58 67.84
CA VAL A 732 34.66 -31.53 68.93
C VAL A 732 33.98 -32.04 70.20
N GLU A 733 34.52 -33.10 70.79
CA GLU A 733 34.00 -33.65 72.05
C GLU A 733 34.24 -32.68 73.22
N ARG A 734 33.25 -32.62 74.12
CA ARG A 734 33.27 -31.71 75.27
C ARG A 734 34.46 -31.95 76.18
N ASP A 735 34.79 -33.22 76.42
CA ASP A 735 35.83 -33.63 77.37
C ASP A 735 37.23 -33.30 76.85
N TRP A 736 37.47 -33.49 75.54
CA TRP A 736 38.71 -33.07 74.88
C TRP A 736 38.92 -31.56 74.96
N LEU A 737 37.87 -30.76 74.72
CA LEU A 737 38.00 -29.30 74.78
C LEU A 737 38.25 -28.82 76.22
N ILE A 738 37.66 -29.48 77.23
CA ILE A 738 37.93 -29.19 78.65
C ILE A 738 39.39 -29.52 78.99
N GLU A 739 39.89 -30.70 78.61
CA GLU A 739 41.28 -31.09 78.87
C GLU A 739 42.27 -30.11 78.23
N GLN A 740 42.07 -29.79 76.94
CA GLN A 740 43.02 -28.97 76.20
C GLN A 740 42.93 -27.47 76.56
N TYR A 741 41.71 -26.93 76.74
CA TYR A 741 41.50 -25.49 76.98
C TYR A 741 41.57 -25.09 78.46
N LEU A 742 41.03 -25.90 79.38
CA LEU A 742 41.01 -25.56 80.81
C LEU A 742 42.22 -26.15 81.55
N HIS A 743 42.53 -27.43 81.36
CA HIS A 743 43.60 -28.10 82.12
C HIS A 743 44.99 -27.82 81.53
N ARG A 744 45.19 -28.05 80.23
CA ARG A 744 46.48 -27.79 79.55
C ARG A 744 46.68 -26.32 79.15
N ARG A 745 45.70 -25.47 79.46
CA ARG A 745 45.67 -24.02 79.24
C ARG A 745 45.98 -23.54 77.80
N ARG A 746 45.83 -24.38 76.78
CA ARG A 746 46.08 -24.04 75.36
C ARG A 746 45.06 -23.02 74.84
N THR A 747 45.42 -22.26 73.80
CA THR A 747 44.55 -21.21 73.24
C THR A 747 43.56 -21.76 72.20
N LEU A 748 42.36 -21.18 72.11
CA LEU A 748 41.39 -21.57 71.07
C LEU A 748 41.95 -21.46 69.64
N PRO A 749 42.79 -20.45 69.30
CA PRO A 749 43.46 -20.42 68.00
C PRO A 749 44.33 -21.62 67.67
N ASP A 750 45.07 -22.16 68.65
CA ASP A 750 45.94 -23.32 68.41
C ASP A 750 45.12 -24.60 68.29
N LEU A 751 44.09 -24.78 69.12
CA LEU A 751 43.16 -25.91 69.03
C LEU A 751 42.38 -25.89 67.71
N ALA A 752 41.99 -24.69 67.23
CA ALA A 752 41.32 -24.53 65.95
C ALA A 752 42.23 -24.90 64.78
N ARG A 753 43.52 -24.54 64.84
CA ARG A 753 44.53 -24.91 63.83
C ARG A 753 44.74 -26.42 63.77
N GLU A 754 44.84 -27.06 64.93
CA GLU A 754 45.03 -28.52 65.05
C GLU A 754 43.80 -29.31 64.60
N ALA A 755 42.60 -28.86 64.95
CA ALA A 755 41.35 -29.50 64.54
C ALA A 755 40.89 -29.11 63.11
N GLY A 756 41.72 -28.39 62.35
CA GLY A 756 41.43 -28.00 60.95
C GLY A 756 40.21 -27.10 60.77
N MET A 757 39.85 -26.28 61.77
CA MET A 757 38.67 -25.41 61.74
C MET A 757 38.96 -23.96 62.12
N SER A 758 38.02 -23.05 61.88
CA SER A 758 38.21 -21.64 62.24
C SER A 758 38.08 -21.42 63.74
N THR A 759 38.79 -20.41 64.26
CA THR A 759 38.77 -20.01 65.68
C THR A 759 37.37 -19.64 66.15
N ALA A 760 36.56 -19.04 65.28
CA ALA A 760 35.15 -18.72 65.51
C ALA A 760 34.26 -19.97 65.56
N ASN A 761 34.64 -21.06 64.88
CA ASN A 761 33.95 -22.35 64.98
C ASN A 761 34.29 -23.05 66.30
N MET A 762 35.56 -23.04 66.71
CA MET A 762 36.02 -23.58 68.00
C MET A 762 35.41 -22.83 69.19
N ALA A 763 35.25 -21.51 69.09
CA ALA A 763 34.54 -20.70 70.10
C ALA A 763 33.04 -21.03 70.18
N ARG A 764 32.41 -21.34 69.04
CA ARG A 764 31.00 -21.81 69.01
C ARG A 764 30.86 -23.18 69.67
N TRP A 765 31.80 -24.11 69.47
CA TRP A 765 31.84 -25.38 70.18
C TRP A 765 32.03 -25.20 71.69
N ALA A 766 32.90 -24.29 72.13
CA ALA A 766 33.04 -23.97 73.54
C ALA A 766 31.74 -23.41 74.15
N HIS A 767 31.02 -22.55 73.42
CA HIS A 767 29.73 -22.04 73.87
C HIS A 767 28.64 -23.12 73.89
N ALA A 768 28.58 -23.97 72.86
CA ALA A 768 27.64 -25.10 72.78
C ALA A 768 27.83 -26.10 73.93
N HIS A 769 29.09 -26.34 74.32
CA HIS A 769 29.45 -27.22 75.43
C HIS A 769 29.46 -26.55 76.81
N LYS A 770 29.03 -25.27 76.88
CA LYS A 770 28.99 -24.43 78.09
C LYS A 770 30.35 -24.33 78.81
N ILE A 771 31.44 -24.25 78.06
CA ILE A 771 32.80 -24.09 78.58
C ILE A 771 33.08 -22.58 78.71
N PRO A 772 33.40 -22.07 79.92
CA PRO A 772 33.61 -20.64 80.12
C PRO A 772 34.86 -20.16 79.37
N LEU A 773 34.67 -19.18 78.48
CA LEU A 773 35.75 -18.59 77.69
C LEU A 773 36.56 -17.60 78.55
N ARG A 774 37.90 -17.69 78.46
CA ARG A 774 38.80 -16.75 79.13
C ARG A 774 38.63 -15.32 78.55
N PRO A 775 38.74 -14.27 79.39
CA PRO A 775 38.67 -12.87 78.94
C PRO A 775 39.71 -12.57 77.86
N ARG A 776 39.34 -11.75 76.86
CA ARG A 776 40.25 -11.31 75.80
C ARG A 776 41.44 -10.55 76.41
N GLY A 777 42.67 -11.06 76.22
CA GLY A 777 43.91 -10.37 76.61
C GLY A 777 44.84 -11.12 77.57
N GLY A 778 44.46 -12.31 78.05
CA GLY A 778 45.38 -13.16 78.82
C GLY A 778 46.48 -13.75 77.93
N GLY A 779 47.65 -13.12 77.89
CA GLY A 779 48.82 -13.61 77.15
C GLY A 779 49.27 -15.00 77.63
N SER A 780 49.81 -15.80 76.72
CA SER A 780 50.50 -17.05 77.03
C SER A 780 51.66 -16.79 78.00
N HIS A 781 51.88 -17.70 78.96
CA HIS A 781 52.99 -17.67 79.93
C HIS A 781 54.36 -17.51 79.23
N ASP A 782 54.50 -18.06 78.03
CA ASP A 782 55.72 -17.98 77.21
C ASP A 782 56.00 -16.56 76.65
N THR A 783 54.94 -15.79 76.41
CA THR A 783 55.06 -14.42 75.87
C THR A 783 55.43 -13.39 76.94
N ALA A 784 55.14 -13.67 78.22
CA ALA A 784 55.52 -12.82 79.34
C ALA A 784 57.01 -12.96 79.69
N LEU A 785 57.55 -14.18 79.68
CA LEU A 785 58.96 -14.48 79.96
C LEU A 785 59.92 -13.73 79.00
N ARG A 786 59.65 -13.74 77.68
CA ARG A 786 60.44 -13.05 76.65
C ARG A 786 60.47 -11.51 76.77
N VAL A 787 59.46 -10.90 77.40
CA VAL A 787 59.40 -9.44 77.61
C VAL A 787 60.26 -9.03 78.82
N THR A 788 60.34 -9.89 79.84
CA THR A 788 61.19 -9.69 81.03
C THR A 788 62.68 -9.79 80.72
N GLU A 789 63.10 -10.78 79.92
CA GLU A 789 64.51 -10.96 79.52
C GLU A 789 65.03 -9.78 78.68
N LYS A 790 64.26 -9.33 77.67
CA LYS A 790 64.63 -8.17 76.83
C LYS A 790 64.66 -6.83 77.58
N ARG A 791 63.99 -6.72 78.73
CA ARG A 791 63.94 -5.47 79.52
C ARG A 791 65.24 -5.20 80.28
N ALA A 792 66.00 -6.25 80.61
CA ALA A 792 67.28 -6.16 81.31
C ALA A 792 68.41 -5.61 80.41
N GLU A 793 68.39 -5.92 79.12
CA GLU A 793 69.44 -5.56 78.15
C GLU A 793 69.19 -4.23 77.41
N THR A 794 68.06 -3.56 77.67
CA THR A 794 67.65 -2.36 76.94
C THR A 794 68.08 -1.06 77.65
N PRO A 795 68.60 -0.03 76.93
CA PRO A 795 68.90 1.30 77.44
C PRO A 795 67.70 1.96 78.14
N ALA A 796 67.96 2.71 79.22
CA ALA A 796 66.92 3.30 80.09
C ALA A 796 65.85 4.11 79.34
N LEU A 797 66.21 4.74 78.21
CA LEU A 797 65.33 5.55 77.37
C LEU A 797 64.20 4.75 76.71
N LEU A 798 64.41 3.47 76.39
CA LEU A 798 63.45 2.61 75.68
C LEU A 798 62.65 1.69 76.61
N ARG A 799 63.06 1.54 77.88
CA ARG A 799 62.35 0.67 78.86
C ARG A 799 60.91 1.09 79.12
N LYS A 800 60.58 2.39 78.97
CA LYS A 800 59.22 2.93 79.12
C LYS A 800 58.29 2.52 77.96
N ALA A 801 58.83 2.25 76.77
CA ALA A 801 58.05 1.81 75.61
C ALA A 801 57.71 0.31 75.60
N LEU A 802 58.42 -0.53 76.38
CA LEU A 802 58.26 -1.99 76.45
C LEU A 802 57.03 -2.40 77.29
N THR A 803 55.85 -1.88 76.93
CA THR A 803 54.57 -2.11 77.63
C THR A 803 53.82 -3.35 77.13
N SER A 804 54.21 -3.92 75.99
CA SER A 804 53.56 -5.08 75.40
C SER A 804 54.52 -5.90 74.51
N PRO A 805 54.18 -7.16 74.18
CA PRO A 805 55.02 -8.02 73.32
C PRO A 805 55.31 -7.43 71.93
N TYR A 806 54.45 -6.53 71.46
CA TYR A 806 54.56 -5.86 70.17
C TYR A 806 55.28 -4.50 70.24
N ALA A 807 55.80 -4.11 71.41
CA ALA A 807 56.48 -2.83 71.59
C ALA A 807 57.71 -2.69 70.68
N TRP A 808 58.47 -3.78 70.49
CA TRP A 808 59.64 -3.77 69.62
C TRP A 808 59.29 -3.57 68.15
N GLN A 809 58.25 -4.26 67.69
CA GLN A 809 57.75 -4.10 66.32
C GLN A 809 57.25 -2.67 66.04
N ARG A 810 56.73 -1.96 67.05
CA ARG A 810 56.39 -0.53 66.92
C ARG A 810 57.64 0.35 66.79
N ILE A 811 58.70 0.06 67.54
CA ILE A 811 59.98 0.78 67.47
C ILE A 811 60.64 0.55 66.10
N GLU A 812 60.65 -0.69 65.59
CA GLU A 812 61.20 -1.03 64.27
C GLU A 812 60.43 -0.34 63.14
N ARG A 813 59.10 -0.32 63.20
CA ARG A 813 58.27 0.38 62.21
C ARG A 813 58.44 1.89 62.28
N PHE A 814 58.66 2.45 63.47
CA PHE A 814 59.03 3.86 63.63
C PHE A 814 60.41 4.15 63.00
N LEU A 815 61.42 3.31 63.23
CA LEU A 815 62.73 3.43 62.61
C LEU A 815 62.65 3.36 61.08
N ALA A 816 61.92 2.38 60.55
CA ALA A 816 61.74 2.22 59.10
C ALA A 816 60.95 3.39 58.49
N ALA A 817 59.94 3.91 59.19
CA ALA A 817 59.19 5.07 58.74
C ALA A 817 60.02 6.37 58.75
N SER A 818 61.02 6.50 59.64
CA SER A 818 61.81 7.73 59.80
C SER A 818 62.66 8.13 58.58
N GLY A 819 62.85 7.23 57.62
CA GLY A 819 63.60 7.49 56.38
C GLY A 819 62.77 8.09 55.24
N TYR A 820 61.44 8.23 55.40
CA TYR A 820 60.56 8.71 54.35
C TYR A 820 60.12 10.17 54.56
N PRO A 821 59.79 10.92 53.50
CA PRO A 821 59.33 12.31 53.60
C PRO A 821 57.95 12.45 54.26
N THR A 822 57.10 11.43 54.15
CA THR A 822 55.75 11.42 54.73
C THR A 822 55.34 10.05 55.27
N ILE A 823 54.40 10.01 56.23
CA ILE A 823 53.85 8.75 56.78
C ILE A 823 53.09 7.97 55.70
N CYS A 824 52.51 8.67 54.71
CA CYS A 824 51.80 8.02 53.61
C CYS A 824 52.75 7.23 52.70
N GLU A 825 53.90 7.82 52.36
CA GLU A 825 54.95 7.13 51.61
C GLU A 825 55.59 6.00 52.43
N ALA A 826 55.86 6.21 53.71
CA ALA A 826 56.34 5.17 54.61
C ALA A 826 55.37 3.96 54.68
N ALA A 827 54.07 4.23 54.81
CA ALA A 827 53.04 3.19 54.85
C ALA A 827 52.99 2.39 53.55
N ARG A 828 53.06 3.07 52.39
CA ARG A 828 53.08 2.43 51.07
C ARG A 828 54.34 1.58 50.87
N ALA A 829 55.52 2.09 51.24
CA ALA A 829 56.78 1.37 51.10
C ALA A 829 56.89 0.16 52.04
N LEU A 830 56.28 0.23 53.23
CA LEU A 830 56.26 -0.87 54.20
C LEU A 830 55.12 -1.88 53.98
N GLY A 831 54.23 -1.64 53.01
CA GLY A 831 53.06 -2.50 52.75
C GLY A 831 52.03 -2.51 53.88
N ILE A 832 51.95 -1.45 54.68
CA ILE A 832 51.05 -1.34 55.85
C ILE A 832 49.99 -0.27 55.57
N ASN A 833 48.75 -0.50 55.99
CA ASN A 833 47.70 0.51 55.87
C ASN A 833 48.03 1.77 56.69
N GLN A 834 47.94 2.95 56.08
CA GLN A 834 48.37 4.24 56.64
C GLN A 834 47.76 4.57 58.03
N PRO A 835 46.45 4.35 58.30
CA PRO A 835 45.89 4.53 59.64
C PRO A 835 46.50 3.59 60.68
N THR A 836 46.91 2.37 60.29
CA THR A 836 47.53 1.41 61.19
C THR A 836 48.92 1.86 61.62
N LEU A 837 49.71 2.41 60.69
CA LEU A 837 51.04 2.96 60.99
C LEU A 837 50.93 4.21 61.91
N VAL A 838 49.94 5.08 61.65
CA VAL A 838 49.67 6.26 62.50
C VAL A 838 49.30 5.85 63.93
N ILE A 839 48.39 4.88 64.10
CA ILE A 839 47.98 4.38 65.43
C ILE A 839 49.19 3.81 66.19
N GLN A 840 50.07 3.07 65.52
CA GLN A 840 51.24 2.47 66.14
C GLN A 840 52.27 3.51 66.60
N ILE A 841 52.53 4.54 65.78
CA ILE A 841 53.43 5.65 66.15
C ILE A 841 52.82 6.46 67.30
N ASN A 842 51.54 6.82 67.24
CA ASN A 842 50.87 7.56 68.31
C ASN A 842 50.87 6.78 69.63
N ARG A 843 50.74 5.45 69.56
CA ARG A 843 50.81 4.60 70.75
C ARG A 843 52.22 4.57 71.33
N LEU A 844 53.24 4.54 70.49
CA LEU A 844 54.65 4.61 70.92
C LEU A 844 54.99 5.97 71.56
N GLU A 845 54.50 7.07 70.98
CA GLU A 845 54.62 8.43 71.54
C GLU A 845 53.92 8.53 72.90
N LYS A 846 52.75 7.93 73.05
CA LYS A 846 52.01 7.86 74.32
C LYS A 846 52.75 7.05 75.38
N ASP A 847 53.30 5.89 75.00
CA ASP A 847 54.04 5.01 75.91
C ASP A 847 55.39 5.66 76.36
N LEU A 848 55.98 6.52 75.52
CA LEU A 848 57.21 7.27 75.84
C LEU A 848 56.96 8.66 76.47
N GLY A 849 55.73 9.18 76.36
CA GLY A 849 55.31 10.47 76.91
C GLY A 849 55.79 11.69 76.13
N GLN A 850 56.39 11.53 74.95
CA GLN A 850 56.88 12.62 74.10
C GLN A 850 56.70 12.29 72.61
N LEU A 851 56.54 13.33 71.79
CA LEU A 851 56.41 13.21 70.33
C LEU A 851 57.73 12.79 69.69
N LEU A 852 57.66 11.86 68.74
CA LEU A 852 58.82 11.31 68.04
C LEU A 852 59.01 11.94 66.66
N ILE A 853 57.92 12.38 66.02
CA ILE A 853 57.91 12.92 64.66
C ILE A 853 57.14 14.25 64.62
N GLU A 854 57.75 15.28 64.03
CA GLU A 854 57.07 16.49 63.55
C GLU A 854 56.36 16.15 62.23
N ARG A 855 55.03 16.28 62.21
CA ARG A 855 54.20 15.85 61.06
C ARG A 855 54.50 16.71 59.82
N ALA A 856 54.41 16.09 58.65
CA ALA A 856 54.55 16.79 57.38
C ALA A 856 53.39 17.80 57.16
N GLU A 857 53.73 19.01 56.73
CA GLU A 857 52.79 20.06 56.30
C GLU A 857 52.97 20.31 54.79
N ARG A 858 52.06 21.03 54.11
CA ARG A 858 52.16 21.30 52.66
C ARG A 858 53.54 21.91 52.32
N GLY A 859 54.36 21.17 51.58
CA GLY A 859 55.71 21.57 51.16
C GLY A 859 56.83 21.34 52.19
N ARG A 860 56.55 20.71 53.34
CA ARG A 860 57.55 20.37 54.38
C ARG A 860 57.49 18.89 54.73
N ALA A 861 58.58 18.17 54.47
CA ALA A 861 58.73 16.76 54.86
C ALA A 861 58.73 16.58 56.39
N MET A 862 58.27 15.40 56.85
CA MET A 862 58.29 15.05 58.27
C MET A 862 59.73 14.96 58.80
N LYS A 863 59.96 15.43 60.03
CA LYS A 863 61.29 15.40 60.68
C LYS A 863 61.21 14.72 62.04
N LEU A 864 62.27 14.01 62.42
CA LEU A 864 62.40 13.48 63.77
C LEU A 864 62.62 14.62 64.77
N THR A 865 61.84 14.62 65.86
CA THR A 865 62.07 15.54 66.99
C THR A 865 63.43 15.27 67.63
N VAL A 866 63.95 16.19 68.45
CA VAL A 866 65.20 15.97 69.22
C VAL A 866 65.12 14.68 70.05
N PHE A 867 63.94 14.39 70.62
CA PHE A 867 63.67 13.15 71.34
C PHE A 867 63.59 11.94 70.39
N GLY A 868 62.91 12.06 69.25
CA GLY A 868 62.83 11.04 68.21
C GLY A 868 64.19 10.62 67.65
N LYS A 869 65.12 11.57 67.49
CA LYS A 869 66.52 11.27 67.10
C LYS A 869 67.26 10.47 68.17
N ARG A 870 67.06 10.79 69.47
CA ARG A 870 67.65 10.04 70.60
C ARG A 870 67.08 8.63 70.71
N VAL A 871 65.78 8.47 70.50
CA VAL A 871 65.09 7.16 70.47
C VAL A 871 65.57 6.33 69.28
N ALA A 872 65.70 6.94 68.09
CA ALA A 872 66.21 6.27 66.91
C ALA A 872 67.68 5.83 67.06
N ALA A 873 68.53 6.68 67.64
CA ALA A 873 69.93 6.33 67.92
C ALA A 873 70.04 5.19 68.96
N ALA A 874 69.26 5.23 70.03
CA ALA A 874 69.23 4.18 71.05
C ALA A 874 68.76 2.84 70.49
N ALA A 875 67.76 2.84 69.59
CA ALA A 875 67.22 1.63 68.98
C ALA A 875 68.17 1.04 67.91
N ARG A 876 68.85 1.89 67.11
CA ARG A 876 69.88 1.45 66.15
C ARG A 876 71.11 0.84 66.82
N ASN A 877 71.53 1.37 67.98
CA ASN A 877 72.65 0.78 68.74
C ASN A 877 72.34 -0.67 69.19
N ILE A 878 71.09 -0.97 69.53
CA ILE A 878 70.67 -2.32 69.93
C ILE A 878 70.59 -3.25 68.71
N GLN A 879 70.09 -2.75 67.57
CA GLN A 879 70.12 -3.51 66.31
C GLN A 879 71.56 -3.80 65.85
N GLY A 880 72.48 -2.83 65.96
CA GLY A 880 73.90 -3.02 65.62
C GLY A 880 74.63 -4.01 66.54
N GLN A 881 74.32 -4.03 67.83
CA GLN A 881 74.88 -5.02 68.78
C GLN A 881 74.32 -6.44 68.56
N ALA A 882 73.08 -6.57 68.08
CA ALA A 882 72.49 -7.85 67.71
C ALA A 882 73.06 -8.40 66.38
N SER A 883 73.29 -7.53 65.38
CA SER A 883 73.92 -7.91 64.11
C SER A 883 75.42 -8.22 64.25
N GLY A 884 76.15 -7.54 65.15
CA GLY A 884 77.55 -7.83 65.44
C GLY A 884 77.77 -9.18 66.16
N ARG A 885 76.79 -9.65 66.95
CA ARG A 885 76.81 -11.00 67.55
C ARG A 885 76.47 -12.12 66.54
N ALA A 886 75.64 -11.84 65.54
CA ALA A 886 75.33 -12.80 64.47
C ALA A 886 76.49 -12.95 63.47
N LEU A 887 77.22 -11.88 63.17
CA LEU A 887 78.40 -11.89 62.29
C LEU A 887 79.66 -12.49 62.98
N GLN A 888 79.69 -12.57 64.31
CA GLN A 888 80.74 -13.31 65.05
C GLN A 888 80.45 -14.81 65.19
N SER A 889 79.19 -15.25 65.06
CA SER A 889 78.85 -16.68 64.97
C SER A 889 79.00 -17.27 63.57
N GLU A 890 79.06 -16.43 62.53
CA GLU A 890 79.24 -16.86 61.12
C GLU A 890 80.72 -16.80 60.65
N ALA A 891 81.65 -16.39 61.52
CA ALA A 891 83.09 -16.32 61.22
C ALA A 891 83.93 -17.47 61.82
N GLU A 892 83.32 -18.44 62.51
CA GLU A 892 83.94 -19.69 62.98
C GLU A 892 83.55 -20.94 62.15
N GLU A 893 82.79 -20.78 61.07
CA GLU A 893 82.55 -21.82 60.06
C GLU A 893 83.04 -21.32 58.69
N GLY A 894 84.36 -21.25 58.55
CA GLY A 894 84.99 -21.17 57.24
C GLY A 894 85.23 -22.57 56.67
N ASP A 895 85.23 -22.64 55.33
CA ASP A 895 85.94 -23.63 54.51
C ASP A 895 85.12 -24.83 54.00
N ASP A 896 84.47 -24.66 52.84
CA ASP A 896 84.73 -25.52 51.66
C ASP A 896 83.94 -25.07 50.40
N GLY A 897 84.66 -24.93 49.28
CA GLY A 897 84.16 -25.26 47.94
C GLY A 897 83.45 -24.19 47.09
N ALA A 898 84.19 -23.64 46.13
CA ALA A 898 83.71 -22.97 44.90
C ALA A 898 82.78 -23.89 44.07
N GLU A 899 81.91 -23.45 43.14
CA GLU A 899 82.22 -22.69 41.92
C GLU A 899 80.92 -22.34 41.14
N GLN A 900 80.92 -21.14 40.52
CA GLN A 900 80.30 -20.70 39.25
C GLN A 900 78.77 -20.80 39.03
N GLU A 901 78.12 -19.63 38.95
CA GLU A 901 77.62 -18.98 37.71
C GLU A 901 76.23 -19.50 37.29
N GLY A 902 75.23 -18.68 37.02
CA GLY A 902 75.26 -17.28 36.66
C GLY A 902 74.22 -17.06 35.57
N ILE A 903 73.01 -16.74 36.01
CA ILE A 903 72.21 -15.61 35.51
C ILE A 903 71.53 -15.77 34.11
N PRO A 904 70.37 -15.10 33.94
CA PRO A 904 69.18 -15.61 33.25
C PRO A 904 68.98 -14.81 31.92
N PRO A 905 67.90 -14.05 31.59
CA PRO A 905 66.48 -14.00 31.97
C PRO A 905 65.50 -13.75 30.80
N HIS A 906 64.23 -13.52 31.16
CA HIS A 906 63.32 -12.45 30.68
C HIS A 906 62.02 -12.80 29.94
N ASN A 907 60.94 -12.24 30.53
CA ASN A 907 59.81 -11.49 29.95
C ASN A 907 58.85 -12.26 29.01
N ARG A 908 57.53 -12.17 29.14
CA ARG A 908 56.64 -11.04 29.51
C ARG A 908 55.41 -11.50 30.27
#